data_AF-A0A1V5IUD7-F1
#
_entry.id   AF-A0A1V5IUD7-F1
#
_cell.length_a   1.000
_cell.length_b   1.000
_cell.length_c   1.000
_cell.angle_alpha   90.00
_cell.angle_beta   90.00
_cell.angle_gamma   90.00
#
_symmetry.space_group_name_H-M   'P 1'
#
loop_
_entity.id
_entity.type
_entity.pdbx_description
1 polymer ?
#
loop_
_entity_poly.entity_id
_entity_poly.type
_entity_poly.pdbx_seq_one_letter_code
_entity_poly.pdbx_strand_id
1 'polypeptide(L)'
;MLQRMYNGLDQKIFTINITPEPILFIDNLEAYNEQEGLALSNEEIDYLHKVEVEIGRKLTDSEVFGFAQINSEHCRHKIFGGKFIIDGKEMESSLFNLIKKTTHENPNRILSAYKDNVAFAQGPVAEQFAPADHSTADWFVIKDIETVMSLKAETHNFPTTVEPFNGASTGSGGEIRDRMAGGKGAWPLAGTSVYMTSYARIDGKRAWEKGMNERQWLYQTPEQILMKASNGASDFGNKFGQALVCGSLLTFEHQENGEQYGYDKVIMLAGGIGYGAKRDCFKGKPKKGDKIVVLGGDNYRIGLGGGSVSSVETGRYSSGIELNAVQRANAEMQKRTYNVTRALCEEDNNPIISIHDHGSAGHLNCLSELVEECGGLIEMDKLPIGDKTLSSKEIIANESQERMGLLIDEKSLEHLQKIAERERAPMYVVGETTGDGRFAFEQKDGVRPFDLAISQMFGSSPKTYMVDETVERKYKDVTYLEDKLEEYLGNVLQLEAVACKDWLTNKVDRSVTGLIARQQCQGELQLPLSDCGVAALDHRGRKGIATAIGHAPQAGLANPASGSVLSVAESLTNIVFAPLSEGLRSVSLSANWMWPCRSQKGEDARLYQAVKALSDFCLELGINVPTGKDSLSMTQNYPDGSKVISPGTVIVSSAGEVSDVCKVVSPVLADCKESLLIHIDFSFDKQRLGGSALAQSLNRVGSDVPTVRDAGYFAAAFNAVQQLIEKRMVLAGHDISAGGLIVTLLEMCFANVKGGMELSLDQIGGKDLIKTLFAENPGVVLQIESKQMDAVEKLLKEAGVGCAVIGRPADARNLYIRRDGKDISIDIDKMRDLWYRTSYLFDLRQSENGCAEKRYGNYSRLPLNFKFNYNFTGKTAQYGLDPDRRTATGVKAAIIREKGTNGEREMAYALWLAGFDVKDVTMTDLESGRETLDDISMIVFCGGFSNSDVLGSAKGWAGAFIFNQRTKETLDRFYARKDTLSLGVCNGCQLMIELGLINPDHGKKSRMLLNESHKFESAFLGVSIPQNESIMFKSLSGCRLGAWVAHGEGRFSLPYAEERYNVIAKYTYGDYPANPNGSDYNVAGIASADGRHVAMMPHPERAIFPWQCGFYPVDRKGDQVTPWIEAFVNARKWVESQK
;
A
#
# COMPACT_ATOMS: atom_id res chain seq x y z
N MET A 1 24.59 -5.61 9.25
CA MET A 1 24.34 -5.64 7.80
C MET A 1 24.72 -4.32 7.12
N LEU A 2 24.17 -3.17 7.51
CA LEU A 2 24.31 -1.91 6.75
C LEU A 2 25.49 -0.98 7.14
N GLN A 3 26.15 -1.22 8.27
CA GLN A 3 27.12 -0.29 8.84
C GLN A 3 28.48 -0.95 9.05
N ARG A 4 29.54 -0.16 8.93
CA ARG A 4 30.92 -0.56 9.20
C ARG A 4 31.58 0.45 10.14
N MET A 5 32.31 -0.07 11.14
CA MET A 5 33.12 0.75 12.04
C MET A 5 34.47 1.07 11.40
N TYR A 6 34.86 2.35 11.43
CA TYR A 6 36.17 2.82 10.97
C TYR A 6 36.97 3.40 12.14
N ASN A 7 38.30 3.26 12.07
CA ASN A 7 39.22 3.80 13.07
C ASN A 7 39.81 5.11 12.53
N GLY A 8 39.33 6.26 13.05
CA GLY A 8 39.63 7.59 12.51
C GLY A 8 38.60 8.04 11.49
N LEU A 9 38.50 9.36 11.25
CA LEU A 9 37.61 9.98 10.25
C LEU A 9 38.45 10.84 9.30
N ASP A 10 39.28 10.19 8.47
CA ASP A 10 40.13 10.87 7.48
C ASP A 10 39.74 10.52 6.04
N GLN A 11 40.31 11.25 5.06
CA GLN A 11 39.98 11.12 3.65
C GLN A 11 40.21 9.70 3.08
N LYS A 12 41.06 8.88 3.72
CA LYS A 12 41.38 7.53 3.23
C LYS A 12 40.18 6.60 3.27
N ILE A 13 39.17 6.88 4.10
CA ILE A 13 37.91 6.11 4.15
C ILE A 13 37.20 6.14 2.79
N PHE A 14 37.33 7.24 2.04
CA PHE A 14 36.73 7.42 0.72
C PHE A 14 37.69 7.05 -0.42
N THR A 15 38.90 6.59 -0.13
CA THR A 15 39.84 6.12 -1.17
C THR A 15 39.40 4.75 -1.66
N ILE A 16 38.92 4.70 -2.90
CA ILE A 16 38.53 3.46 -3.58
C ILE A 16 39.73 2.97 -4.40
N ASN A 17 40.35 1.87 -3.97
CA ASN A 17 41.48 1.23 -4.66
C ASN A 17 41.07 -0.04 -5.44
N ILE A 18 39.77 -0.20 -5.69
CA ILE A 18 39.22 -1.35 -6.41
C ILE A 18 38.99 -0.92 -7.86
N THR A 19 39.47 -1.72 -8.81
CA THR A 19 39.20 -1.55 -10.24
C THR A 19 38.13 -2.55 -10.68
N PRO A 20 37.32 -2.24 -11.71
CA PRO A 20 36.40 -3.20 -12.32
C PRO A 20 37.11 -4.51 -12.69
N GLU A 21 36.47 -5.63 -12.38
CA GLU A 21 36.94 -6.93 -12.86
C GLU A 21 36.80 -7.01 -14.40
N PRO A 22 37.77 -7.64 -15.10
CA PRO A 22 37.68 -7.83 -16.54
C PRO A 22 36.57 -8.83 -16.89
N ILE A 23 36.07 -8.75 -18.12
CA ILE A 23 35.12 -9.72 -18.66
C ILE A 23 35.76 -11.11 -18.66
N LEU A 24 35.06 -12.10 -18.11
CA LEU A 24 35.53 -13.48 -18.07
C LEU A 24 34.83 -14.30 -19.13
N PHE A 25 35.59 -15.07 -19.91
CA PHE A 25 35.06 -16.11 -20.80
C PHE A 25 35.11 -17.44 -20.04
N ILE A 26 33.98 -18.12 -19.92
CA ILE A 26 33.85 -19.26 -19.02
C ILE A 26 34.45 -20.51 -19.68
N ASP A 27 35.46 -21.09 -19.04
CA ASP A 27 36.11 -22.32 -19.51
C ASP A 27 35.34 -23.59 -19.12
N ASN A 28 34.62 -23.54 -18.00
CA ASN A 28 33.88 -24.66 -17.43
C ASN A 28 32.59 -24.13 -16.77
N LEU A 29 31.44 -24.38 -17.42
CA LEU A 29 30.14 -23.87 -16.99
C LEU A 29 29.69 -24.49 -15.67
N GLU A 30 29.99 -25.77 -15.44
CA GLU A 30 29.61 -26.51 -14.23
C GLU A 30 30.29 -25.92 -12.99
N ALA A 31 31.60 -25.69 -13.06
CA ALA A 31 32.37 -25.08 -11.98
C ALA A 31 31.95 -23.63 -11.71
N TYR A 32 31.65 -22.87 -12.76
CA TYR A 32 31.17 -21.49 -12.63
C TYR A 32 29.78 -21.43 -11.97
N ASN A 33 28.86 -22.32 -12.35
CA ASN A 33 27.54 -22.45 -11.73
C ASN A 33 27.63 -22.71 -10.22
N GLU A 34 28.51 -23.62 -9.80
CA GLU A 34 28.73 -23.91 -8.37
C GLU A 34 29.37 -22.73 -7.64
N GLN A 35 30.39 -22.10 -8.23
CA GLN A 35 31.14 -21.01 -7.62
C GLN A 35 30.26 -19.77 -7.38
N GLU A 36 29.46 -19.37 -8.38
CA GLU A 36 28.61 -18.18 -8.30
C GLU A 36 27.22 -18.48 -7.72
N GLY A 37 26.90 -19.75 -7.46
CA GLY A 37 25.61 -20.16 -6.90
C GLY A 37 24.44 -19.88 -7.84
N LEU A 38 24.61 -20.07 -9.15
CA LEU A 38 23.61 -19.70 -10.16
C LEU A 38 22.36 -20.59 -10.14
N ALA A 39 22.46 -21.77 -9.53
CA ALA A 39 21.40 -22.77 -9.41
C ALA A 39 20.84 -23.27 -10.75
N LEU A 40 21.70 -23.32 -11.79
CA LEU A 40 21.37 -23.92 -13.08
C LEU A 40 21.25 -25.45 -12.96
N SER A 41 20.26 -26.03 -13.65
CA SER A 41 20.14 -27.48 -13.78
C SER A 41 21.15 -28.03 -14.78
N ASN A 42 21.42 -29.34 -14.72
CA ASN A 42 22.30 -30.00 -15.71
C ASN A 42 21.80 -29.80 -17.15
N GLU A 43 20.49 -29.80 -17.35
CA GLU A 43 19.87 -29.62 -18.66
C GLU A 43 19.99 -28.17 -19.17
N GLU A 44 19.97 -27.19 -18.26
CA GLU A 44 20.24 -25.78 -18.58
C GLU A 44 21.71 -25.58 -18.94
N ILE A 45 22.63 -26.26 -18.25
CA ILE A 45 24.06 -26.28 -18.61
C ILE A 45 24.26 -26.93 -19.99
N ASP A 46 23.63 -28.07 -20.26
CA ASP A 46 23.65 -28.73 -21.58
C ASP A 46 23.10 -27.82 -22.69
N TYR A 47 22.10 -26.99 -22.38
CA TYR A 47 21.59 -25.98 -23.30
C TYR A 47 22.63 -24.89 -23.57
N LEU A 48 23.30 -24.37 -22.54
CA LEU A 48 24.36 -23.36 -22.70
C LEU A 48 25.54 -23.89 -23.51
N HIS A 49 25.94 -25.16 -23.34
CA HIS A 49 26.95 -25.81 -24.20
C HIS A 49 26.54 -25.83 -25.68
N LYS A 50 25.26 -26.04 -25.99
CA LYS A 50 24.75 -25.94 -27.37
C LYS A 50 24.84 -24.51 -27.90
N VAL A 51 24.49 -23.53 -27.07
CA VAL A 51 24.62 -22.11 -27.44
C VAL A 51 26.07 -21.77 -27.77
N GLU A 52 27.06 -22.21 -26.99
CA GLU A 52 28.50 -22.01 -27.29
C GLU A 52 28.90 -22.55 -28.67
N VAL A 53 28.41 -23.75 -29.02
CA VAL A 53 28.65 -24.37 -30.32
C VAL A 53 27.99 -23.57 -31.45
N GLU A 54 26.75 -23.11 -31.26
CA GLU A 54 26.01 -22.32 -32.24
C GLU A 54 26.66 -20.96 -32.52
N ILE A 55 27.12 -20.26 -31.48
CA ILE A 55 27.75 -18.94 -31.61
C ILE A 55 29.23 -19.03 -31.97
N GLY A 56 29.86 -20.20 -31.86
CA GLY A 56 31.27 -20.43 -32.20
C GLY A 56 32.27 -19.78 -31.24
N ARG A 57 31.86 -19.50 -29.99
CA ARG A 57 32.72 -18.95 -28.93
C ARG A 57 32.23 -19.38 -27.56
N LYS A 58 33.12 -19.23 -26.56
CA LYS A 58 32.74 -19.38 -25.14
C LYS A 58 31.78 -18.27 -24.73
N LEU A 59 30.89 -18.58 -23.78
CA LEU A 59 30.02 -17.60 -23.15
C LEU A 59 30.80 -16.75 -22.14
N THR A 60 30.36 -15.50 -21.96
CA THR A 60 30.91 -14.62 -20.93
C THR A 60 30.25 -14.87 -19.57
N ASP A 61 30.87 -14.40 -18.50
CA ASP A 61 30.27 -14.33 -17.17
C ASP A 61 28.92 -13.59 -17.17
N SER A 62 28.82 -12.50 -17.91
CA SER A 62 27.60 -11.70 -18.02
C SER A 62 26.47 -12.48 -18.72
N GLU A 63 26.79 -13.30 -19.71
CA GLU A 63 25.83 -14.15 -20.42
C GLU A 63 25.34 -15.31 -19.56
N VAL A 64 26.26 -16.02 -18.90
CA VAL A 64 25.90 -17.17 -18.05
C VAL A 64 25.15 -16.72 -16.80
N PHE A 65 25.63 -15.66 -16.13
CA PHE A 65 24.95 -15.06 -14.98
C PHE A 65 23.58 -14.52 -15.39
N GLY A 66 23.52 -13.80 -16.50
CA GLY A 66 22.30 -13.24 -17.04
C GLY A 66 21.25 -14.31 -17.37
N PHE A 67 21.67 -15.37 -18.06
CA PHE A 67 20.82 -16.52 -18.38
C PHE A 67 20.25 -17.17 -17.11
N ALA A 68 21.07 -17.33 -16.07
CA ALA A 68 20.62 -17.91 -14.80
C ALA A 68 19.54 -17.07 -14.09
N GLN A 69 19.67 -15.74 -14.11
CA GLN A 69 18.69 -14.86 -13.48
C GLN A 69 17.34 -14.85 -14.22
N ILE A 70 17.37 -14.66 -15.55
CA ILE A 70 16.13 -14.59 -16.36
C ILE A 70 15.41 -15.94 -16.47
N ASN A 71 16.14 -17.05 -16.28
CA ASN A 71 15.56 -18.39 -16.25
C ASN A 71 15.47 -18.97 -14.83
N SER A 72 15.52 -18.15 -13.78
CA SER A 72 15.26 -18.60 -12.41
C SER A 72 13.79 -19.01 -12.19
N GLU A 73 13.49 -19.72 -11.10
CA GLU A 73 12.10 -20.04 -10.73
C GLU A 73 11.27 -18.77 -10.55
N HIS A 74 11.85 -17.76 -9.90
CA HIS A 74 11.22 -16.46 -9.66
C HIS A 74 10.81 -15.71 -10.96
N CYS A 75 11.57 -15.84 -12.05
CA CYS A 75 11.29 -15.15 -13.30
C CYS A 75 10.42 -15.97 -14.28
N ARG A 76 10.50 -17.31 -14.23
CA ARG A 76 9.82 -18.19 -15.20
C ARG A 76 8.64 -18.96 -14.66
N HIS A 77 8.42 -18.96 -13.34
CA HIS A 77 7.32 -19.67 -12.70
C HIS A 77 7.25 -21.15 -13.13
N LYS A 78 8.39 -21.85 -13.15
CA LYS A 78 8.51 -23.18 -13.78
C LYS A 78 7.63 -24.21 -13.09
N ILE A 79 7.43 -24.12 -11.77
CA ILE A 79 6.51 -24.97 -11.02
C ILE A 79 5.05 -24.67 -11.43
N PHE A 80 4.65 -23.39 -11.52
CA PHE A 80 3.30 -23.01 -11.94
C PHE A 80 2.98 -23.39 -13.39
N GLY A 81 3.99 -23.33 -14.27
CA GLY A 81 3.91 -23.80 -15.65
C GLY A 81 4.14 -25.30 -15.84
N GLY A 82 4.56 -26.00 -14.79
CA GLY A 82 4.99 -27.40 -14.81
C GLY A 82 3.85 -28.42 -14.88
N LYS A 83 4.24 -29.70 -15.01
CA LYS A 83 3.32 -30.85 -14.98
C LYS A 83 3.31 -31.48 -13.60
N PHE A 84 2.12 -31.71 -13.05
CA PHE A 84 1.93 -32.41 -11.77
C PHE A 84 1.57 -33.87 -12.02
N ILE A 85 2.22 -34.78 -11.30
CA ILE A 85 1.90 -36.20 -11.26
C ILE A 85 1.64 -36.55 -9.79
N ILE A 86 0.36 -36.72 -9.45
CA ILE A 86 -0.09 -36.97 -8.07
C ILE A 86 -0.68 -38.37 -8.02
N ASP A 87 -0.23 -39.19 -7.07
CA ASP A 87 -0.66 -40.59 -6.92
C ASP A 87 -0.48 -41.42 -8.21
N GLY A 88 0.60 -41.13 -8.95
CA GLY A 88 0.91 -41.77 -10.24
C GLY A 88 0.04 -41.32 -11.41
N LYS A 89 -0.82 -40.31 -11.24
CA LYS A 89 -1.69 -39.76 -12.29
C LYS A 89 -1.20 -38.38 -12.70
N GLU A 90 -0.97 -38.19 -14.00
CA GLU A 90 -0.71 -36.87 -14.56
C GLU A 90 -1.97 -36.02 -14.48
N MET A 91 -1.84 -34.82 -13.92
CA MET A 91 -2.93 -33.87 -13.77
C MET A 91 -3.16 -33.11 -15.09
N GLU A 92 -4.44 -32.87 -15.43
CA GLU A 92 -4.83 -32.35 -16.75
C GLU A 92 -4.34 -30.93 -17.06
N SER A 93 -4.16 -30.09 -16.03
CA SER A 93 -3.80 -28.67 -16.18
C SER A 93 -2.62 -28.31 -15.29
N SER A 94 -1.78 -27.39 -15.75
CA SER A 94 -0.82 -26.72 -14.88
C SER A 94 -1.54 -25.76 -13.93
N LEU A 95 -0.88 -25.35 -12.84
CA LEU A 95 -1.44 -24.37 -11.90
C LEU A 95 -1.79 -23.06 -12.60
N PHE A 96 -0.93 -22.60 -13.51
CA PHE A 96 -1.16 -21.37 -14.26
C PHE A 96 -2.39 -21.47 -15.17
N ASN A 97 -2.62 -22.63 -15.80
CA ASN A 97 -3.81 -22.85 -16.62
C ASN A 97 -5.09 -22.90 -15.79
N LEU A 98 -5.06 -23.45 -14.57
CA LEU A 98 -6.19 -23.41 -13.64
C LEU A 98 -6.56 -21.97 -13.29
N ILE A 99 -5.58 -21.10 -13.02
CA ILE A 99 -5.83 -19.68 -12.74
C ILE A 99 -6.34 -18.94 -13.99
N LYS A 100 -5.69 -19.12 -15.14
CA LYS A 100 -6.10 -18.49 -16.42
C LYS A 100 -7.51 -18.88 -16.85
N LYS A 101 -7.95 -20.09 -16.52
CA LYS A 101 -9.31 -20.56 -16.78
C LYS A 101 -10.37 -19.65 -16.16
N THR A 102 -10.12 -19.11 -14.95
CA THR A 102 -11.07 -18.19 -14.27
C THR A 102 -11.36 -16.95 -15.12
N THR A 103 -10.33 -16.30 -15.65
CA THR A 103 -10.47 -15.11 -16.51
C THR A 103 -10.96 -15.46 -17.90
N HIS A 104 -10.64 -16.65 -18.42
CA HIS A 104 -11.14 -17.09 -19.72
C HIS A 104 -12.67 -17.35 -19.69
N GLU A 105 -13.17 -18.02 -18.65
CA GLU A 105 -14.59 -18.35 -18.53
C GLU A 105 -15.43 -17.18 -17.98
N ASN A 106 -14.87 -16.39 -17.06
CA ASN A 106 -15.52 -15.24 -16.45
C ASN A 106 -14.75 -13.93 -16.70
N PRO A 107 -14.56 -13.49 -17.96
CA PRO A 107 -13.75 -12.31 -18.26
C PRO A 107 -14.33 -11.02 -17.69
N ASN A 108 -15.65 -10.96 -17.44
CA ASN A 108 -16.36 -9.78 -16.95
C ASN A 108 -15.93 -8.51 -17.70
N ARG A 109 -15.24 -7.58 -17.03
CA ARG A 109 -14.75 -6.31 -17.59
C ARG A 109 -13.23 -6.29 -17.85
N ILE A 110 -12.54 -7.41 -17.79
CA ILE A 110 -11.09 -7.49 -18.03
C ILE A 110 -10.77 -7.13 -19.48
N LEU A 111 -9.80 -6.22 -19.66
CA LEU A 111 -9.27 -5.80 -20.96
C LEU A 111 -7.88 -6.40 -21.22
N SER A 112 -7.04 -6.48 -20.18
CA SER A 112 -5.68 -7.05 -20.26
C SER A 112 -5.38 -7.89 -19.02
N ALA A 113 -4.85 -9.09 -19.23
CA ALA A 113 -4.42 -10.02 -18.17
C ALA A 113 -3.31 -10.94 -18.71
N TYR A 114 -2.36 -11.30 -17.84
CA TYR A 114 -1.25 -12.24 -18.12
C TYR A 114 -0.32 -11.87 -19.29
N LYS A 115 -0.28 -10.58 -19.66
CA LYS A 115 0.51 -10.06 -20.80
C LYS A 115 1.27 -8.78 -20.44
N ASP A 116 1.24 -8.39 -19.18
CA ASP A 116 1.80 -7.13 -18.68
C ASP A 116 2.04 -7.24 -17.17
N ASN A 117 2.70 -6.23 -16.60
CA ASN A 117 3.04 -6.15 -15.18
C ASN A 117 1.80 -6.08 -14.28
N VAL A 118 0.68 -5.63 -14.83
CA VAL A 118 -0.62 -5.53 -14.14
C VAL A 118 -1.75 -6.02 -15.02
N ALA A 119 -2.86 -6.40 -14.39
CA ALA A 119 -4.12 -6.61 -15.08
C ALA A 119 -4.92 -5.31 -15.14
N PHE A 120 -5.67 -5.12 -16.24
CA PHE A 120 -6.61 -4.01 -16.41
C PHE A 120 -8.04 -4.50 -16.56
N ALA A 121 -8.93 -3.93 -15.74
CA ALA A 121 -10.37 -3.97 -15.93
C ALA A 121 -10.88 -2.62 -16.47
N GLN A 122 -11.96 -2.62 -17.24
CA GLN A 122 -12.63 -1.39 -17.66
C GLN A 122 -13.10 -0.60 -16.41
N GLY A 123 -12.66 0.65 -16.30
CA GLY A 123 -13.13 1.59 -15.28
C GLY A 123 -14.19 2.57 -15.82
N PRO A 124 -14.70 3.47 -14.97
CA PRO A 124 -15.65 4.48 -15.37
C PRO A 124 -14.97 5.66 -16.09
N VAL A 125 -15.76 6.65 -16.51
CA VAL A 125 -15.23 7.96 -16.89
C VAL A 125 -14.88 8.74 -15.63
N ALA A 126 -13.72 9.39 -15.61
CA ALA A 126 -13.25 10.23 -14.50
C ALA A 126 -12.77 11.60 -14.99
N GLU A 127 -12.79 12.59 -14.10
CA GLU A 127 -12.20 13.90 -14.36
C GLU A 127 -10.69 13.89 -14.11
N GLN A 128 -9.90 14.01 -15.18
CA GLN A 128 -8.47 14.28 -15.08
C GLN A 128 -8.25 15.76 -14.81
N PHE A 129 -7.69 16.08 -13.64
CA PHE A 129 -7.26 17.43 -13.25
C PHE A 129 -5.73 17.54 -13.29
N ALA A 130 -5.19 18.19 -14.33
CA ALA A 130 -3.77 18.19 -14.67
C ALA A 130 -3.34 19.50 -15.35
N PRO A 131 -2.05 19.90 -15.29
CA PRO A 131 -1.51 20.97 -16.14
C PRO A 131 -1.80 20.73 -17.62
N ALA A 132 -2.07 21.79 -18.38
CA ALA A 132 -2.31 21.69 -19.82
C ALA A 132 -1.04 21.30 -20.61
N ASP A 133 0.13 21.78 -20.18
CA ASP A 133 1.45 21.39 -20.67
C ASP A 133 2.37 21.09 -19.47
N HIS A 134 2.91 19.88 -19.45
CA HIS A 134 3.78 19.42 -18.36
C HIS A 134 5.24 19.87 -18.50
N SER A 135 5.65 20.35 -19.67
CA SER A 135 7.02 20.78 -19.97
C SER A 135 7.33 22.21 -19.50
N THR A 136 6.30 22.95 -19.07
CA THR A 136 6.38 24.35 -18.64
C THR A 136 5.55 24.59 -17.37
N ALA A 137 5.63 25.81 -16.84
CA ALA A 137 4.68 26.27 -15.83
C ALA A 137 3.35 26.61 -16.50
N ASP A 138 2.38 25.71 -16.46
CA ASP A 138 1.06 25.89 -17.08
C ASP A 138 -0.11 25.70 -16.10
N TRP A 139 -1.30 26.06 -16.55
CA TRP A 139 -2.54 26.03 -15.78
C TRP A 139 -3.11 24.61 -15.68
N PHE A 140 -3.65 24.27 -14.52
CA PHE A 140 -4.48 23.08 -14.36
C PHE A 140 -5.79 23.21 -15.15
N VAL A 141 -6.12 22.17 -15.91
CA VAL A 141 -7.35 22.03 -16.68
C VAL A 141 -8.06 20.72 -16.32
N ILE A 142 -9.34 20.63 -16.67
CA ILE A 142 -10.14 19.41 -16.48
C ILE A 142 -10.44 18.80 -17.85
N LYS A 143 -10.21 17.49 -17.96
CA LYS A 143 -10.59 16.67 -19.11
C LYS A 143 -11.32 15.42 -18.62
N ASP A 144 -12.37 15.02 -19.32
CA ASP A 144 -13.04 13.75 -19.04
C ASP A 144 -12.29 12.64 -19.80
N ILE A 145 -11.91 11.58 -19.10
CA ILE A 145 -11.19 10.43 -19.69
C ILE A 145 -11.90 9.12 -19.39
N GLU A 146 -11.91 8.21 -20.36
CA GLU A 146 -12.24 6.80 -20.08
C GLU A 146 -11.07 6.15 -19.33
N THR A 147 -11.36 5.50 -18.21
CA THR A 147 -10.31 4.88 -17.37
C THR A 147 -10.31 3.36 -17.46
N VAL A 148 -9.20 2.78 -17.03
CA VAL A 148 -9.05 1.36 -16.65
C VAL A 148 -8.58 1.30 -15.20
N MET A 149 -8.97 0.25 -14.48
CA MET A 149 -8.55 -0.02 -13.11
C MET A 149 -7.52 -1.14 -13.11
N SER A 150 -6.51 -1.04 -12.24
CA SER A 150 -5.50 -2.07 -12.04
C SER A 150 -5.44 -2.55 -10.59
N LEU A 151 -5.09 -3.82 -10.44
CA LEU A 151 -4.76 -4.48 -9.18
C LEU A 151 -3.43 -5.21 -9.39
N LYS A 152 -2.53 -5.09 -8.43
CA LYS A 152 -1.28 -5.86 -8.39
C LYS A 152 -0.87 -6.09 -6.94
N ALA A 153 -0.23 -7.23 -6.72
CA ALA A 153 0.45 -7.54 -5.48
C ALA A 153 1.70 -8.35 -5.80
N GLU A 154 2.70 -8.17 -4.94
CA GLU A 154 4.08 -8.63 -5.05
C GLU A 154 4.53 -9.09 -3.66
N THR A 155 5.52 -9.98 -3.60
CA THR A 155 6.09 -10.42 -2.33
C THR A 155 7.58 -10.22 -2.28
N HIS A 156 8.10 -9.88 -1.10
CA HIS A 156 9.51 -9.57 -0.89
C HIS A 156 10.07 -10.34 0.32
N ASN A 157 9.77 -11.64 0.35
CA ASN A 157 9.91 -12.53 1.51
C ASN A 157 11.36 -12.68 1.99
N PHE A 158 12.24 -13.21 1.14
CA PHE A 158 13.62 -13.51 1.52
C PHE A 158 14.44 -12.27 1.91
N PRO A 159 14.45 -11.17 1.13
CA PRO A 159 15.17 -9.96 1.53
C PRO A 159 14.64 -9.37 2.83
N THR A 160 13.33 -9.46 3.08
CA THR A 160 12.74 -9.00 4.34
C THR A 160 13.16 -9.87 5.54
N THR A 161 13.35 -11.17 5.36
CA THR A 161 13.90 -12.06 6.39
C THR A 161 15.33 -11.65 6.79
N VAL A 162 16.16 -11.21 5.83
CA VAL A 162 17.57 -10.85 6.04
C VAL A 162 17.74 -9.41 6.56
N GLU A 163 17.15 -8.44 5.86
CA GLU A 163 17.18 -7.01 6.20
C GLU A 163 15.77 -6.41 5.98
N PRO A 164 14.94 -6.35 7.05
CA PRO A 164 13.51 -6.12 6.88
C PRO A 164 13.13 -4.72 6.41
N PHE A 165 13.92 -3.68 6.75
CA PHE A 165 13.54 -2.31 6.41
C PHE A 165 13.60 -2.10 4.90
N ASN A 166 14.77 -2.28 4.28
CA ASN A 166 14.88 -2.10 2.84
C ASN A 166 14.19 -3.23 2.08
N GLY A 167 14.13 -4.45 2.63
CA GLY A 167 13.34 -5.53 2.03
C GLY A 167 11.88 -5.11 1.81
N ALA A 168 11.22 -4.54 2.82
CA ALA A 168 9.84 -4.08 2.73
C ALA A 168 9.69 -2.77 1.91
N SER A 169 10.64 -1.83 2.05
CA SER A 169 10.63 -0.59 1.26
C SER A 169 10.73 -0.88 -0.23
N THR A 170 11.62 -1.79 -0.63
CA THR A 170 11.82 -2.15 -2.05
C THR A 170 10.73 -3.07 -2.57
N GLY A 171 10.11 -3.91 -1.73
CA GLY A 171 8.86 -4.60 -2.09
C GLY A 171 7.74 -3.61 -2.45
N SER A 172 7.57 -2.56 -1.64
CA SER A 172 6.61 -1.48 -1.94
C SER A 172 7.00 -0.69 -3.20
N GLY A 173 8.29 -0.36 -3.34
CA GLY A 173 8.80 0.34 -4.51
C GLY A 173 8.63 -0.43 -5.81
N GLY A 174 8.97 -1.72 -5.83
CA GLY A 174 8.81 -2.61 -6.99
C GLY A 174 7.36 -2.71 -7.44
N GLU A 175 6.44 -2.95 -6.49
CA GLU A 175 5.00 -3.03 -6.81
C GLU A 175 4.44 -1.71 -7.36
N ILE A 176 4.88 -0.56 -6.84
CA ILE A 176 4.51 0.74 -7.39
C ILE A 176 5.03 0.89 -8.84
N ARG A 177 6.26 0.43 -9.13
CA ARG A 177 6.83 0.49 -10.49
C ARG A 177 6.08 -0.40 -11.46
N ASP A 178 5.66 -1.58 -11.03
CA ASP A 178 4.80 -2.46 -11.84
C ASP A 178 3.51 -1.75 -12.27
N ARG A 179 2.85 -1.05 -11.33
CA ARG A 179 1.67 -0.25 -11.66
C ARG A 179 2.00 0.91 -12.60
N MET A 180 3.14 1.58 -12.40
CA MET A 180 3.60 2.62 -13.33
C MET A 180 3.89 2.07 -14.73
N ALA A 181 4.30 0.81 -14.85
CA ALA A 181 4.63 0.13 -16.10
C ALA A 181 3.42 -0.51 -16.81
N GLY A 182 2.22 -0.45 -16.23
CA GLY A 182 1.02 -1.04 -16.84
C GLY A 182 0.66 -0.37 -18.17
N GLY A 183 0.57 -1.15 -19.24
CA GLY A 183 0.28 -0.65 -20.58
C GLY A 183 1.38 0.29 -21.07
N LYS A 184 1.01 1.50 -21.49
CA LYS A 184 1.95 2.59 -21.82
C LYS A 184 2.20 3.55 -20.66
N GLY A 185 1.77 3.17 -19.46
CA GLY A 185 1.85 3.96 -18.25
C GLY A 185 0.49 4.08 -17.55
N ALA A 186 0.53 3.98 -16.22
CA ALA A 186 -0.65 4.12 -15.37
C ALA A 186 -0.29 4.77 -14.01
N TRP A 187 -1.32 5.13 -13.25
CA TRP A 187 -1.21 5.85 -11.99
C TRP A 187 -1.46 4.92 -10.79
N PRO A 188 -0.47 4.74 -9.90
CA PRO A 188 -0.68 4.15 -8.59
C PRO A 188 -1.64 5.03 -7.77
N LEU A 189 -2.66 4.43 -7.14
CA LEU A 189 -3.68 5.17 -6.39
C LEU A 189 -3.53 4.96 -4.88
N ALA A 190 -3.64 3.72 -4.41
CA ALA A 190 -3.50 3.36 -3.00
C ALA A 190 -2.76 2.02 -2.85
N GLY A 191 -2.07 1.84 -1.73
CA GLY A 191 -1.30 0.65 -1.39
C GLY A 191 -1.95 -0.20 -0.30
N THR A 192 -1.49 -1.44 -0.21
CA THR A 192 -1.83 -2.42 0.82
C THR A 192 -0.60 -3.19 1.27
N SER A 193 -0.58 -3.72 2.48
CA SER A 193 0.55 -4.56 2.93
C SER A 193 0.11 -5.71 3.84
N VAL A 194 0.78 -6.86 3.70
CA VAL A 194 0.58 -8.02 4.57
C VAL A 194 1.90 -8.47 5.17
N TYR A 195 1.88 -8.74 6.48
CA TYR A 195 3.03 -9.24 7.23
C TYR A 195 2.68 -10.58 7.87
N MET A 196 3.47 -11.63 7.60
CA MET A 196 3.34 -12.89 8.34
C MET A 196 4.68 -13.35 8.88
N THR A 197 4.74 -13.58 10.19
CA THR A 197 5.96 -14.00 10.90
C THR A 197 5.69 -15.10 11.92
N SER A 198 6.74 -15.74 12.40
CA SER A 198 6.70 -16.52 13.64
C SER A 198 6.38 -15.60 14.86
N TYR A 199 6.17 -16.14 16.07
CA TYR A 199 5.67 -15.34 17.21
C TYR A 199 6.69 -14.28 17.66
N ALA A 200 6.20 -13.04 17.80
CA ALA A 200 7.03 -11.91 18.20
C ALA A 200 7.54 -11.99 19.65
N ARG A 201 6.80 -12.66 20.55
CA ARG A 201 7.18 -12.83 21.96
C ARG A 201 7.46 -11.50 22.67
N ILE A 202 6.72 -10.45 22.31
CA ILE A 202 7.04 -9.06 22.67
C ILE A 202 7.07 -8.78 24.18
N ASP A 203 6.30 -9.52 24.97
CA ASP A 203 6.36 -9.49 26.44
C ASP A 203 6.72 -10.83 27.09
N GLY A 204 6.88 -11.89 26.29
CA GLY A 204 7.23 -13.26 26.70
C GLY A 204 6.22 -13.93 27.64
N LYS A 205 5.01 -13.39 27.81
CA LYS A 205 4.05 -13.83 28.84
C LYS A 205 2.89 -14.64 28.30
N ARG A 206 2.66 -14.63 26.98
CA ARG A 206 1.47 -15.23 26.37
C ARG A 206 1.58 -16.75 26.34
N ALA A 207 0.47 -17.44 26.62
CA ALA A 207 0.49 -18.89 26.80
C ALA A 207 0.72 -19.66 25.48
N TRP A 208 0.19 -19.16 24.37
CA TRP A 208 0.34 -19.79 23.05
C TRP A 208 1.78 -19.69 22.52
N GLU A 209 2.53 -18.66 22.88
CA GLU A 209 3.93 -18.50 22.46
C GLU A 209 4.87 -19.56 23.05
N LYS A 210 4.40 -20.32 24.04
CA LYS A 210 5.11 -21.44 24.68
C LYS A 210 4.80 -22.79 24.04
N GLY A 211 3.90 -22.85 23.06
CA GLY A 211 3.55 -24.08 22.34
C GLY A 211 4.70 -24.64 21.50
N MET A 212 5.65 -23.78 21.14
CA MET A 212 6.88 -24.11 20.44
C MET A 212 8.04 -23.34 21.09
N ASN A 213 9.18 -24.01 21.28
CA ASN A 213 10.36 -23.37 21.86
C ASN A 213 10.90 -22.30 20.92
N GLU A 214 11.29 -21.15 21.48
CA GLU A 214 12.06 -20.17 20.74
C GLU A 214 13.42 -20.79 20.34
N ARG A 215 13.84 -20.51 19.12
CA ARG A 215 15.10 -20.97 18.53
C ARG A 215 16.02 -19.79 18.27
N GLN A 216 17.29 -20.08 18.02
CA GLN A 216 18.26 -19.04 17.69
C GLN A 216 18.02 -18.52 16.26
N TRP A 217 17.44 -17.32 16.13
CA TRP A 217 17.19 -16.68 14.85
C TRP A 217 18.48 -16.44 14.04
N LEU A 218 18.43 -16.70 12.73
CA LEU A 218 19.59 -16.53 11.84
C LEU A 218 19.96 -15.06 11.60
N TYR A 219 18.96 -14.20 11.40
CA TYR A 219 19.18 -12.80 11.02
C TYR A 219 18.53 -11.80 11.98
N GLN A 220 17.20 -11.86 12.14
CA GLN A 220 16.40 -10.93 12.95
C GLN A 220 15.31 -11.71 13.71
N THR A 221 14.91 -11.21 14.87
CA THR A 221 13.75 -11.77 15.59
C THR A 221 12.44 -11.36 14.90
N PRO A 222 11.34 -12.11 15.05
CA PRO A 222 10.05 -11.72 14.47
C PRO A 222 9.56 -10.34 14.93
N GLU A 223 9.83 -9.95 16.20
CA GLU A 223 9.58 -8.59 16.70
C GLU A 223 10.34 -7.55 15.83
N GLN A 224 11.63 -7.76 15.59
CA GLN A 224 12.45 -6.85 14.76
C GLN A 224 11.97 -6.81 13.31
N ILE A 225 11.57 -7.95 12.74
CA ILE A 225 11.06 -8.03 11.37
C ILE A 225 9.78 -7.20 11.25
N LEU A 226 8.78 -7.45 12.09
CA LEU A 226 7.50 -6.74 12.06
C LEU A 226 7.69 -5.22 12.19
N MET A 227 8.55 -4.77 13.10
CA MET A 227 8.83 -3.34 13.28
C MET A 227 9.55 -2.72 12.09
N LYS A 228 10.64 -3.35 11.63
CA LYS A 228 11.47 -2.79 10.56
C LYS A 228 10.78 -2.87 9.21
N ALA A 229 10.10 -3.97 8.90
CA ALA A 229 9.35 -4.14 7.65
C ALA A 229 8.17 -3.17 7.56
N SER A 230 7.40 -3.01 8.63
CA SER A 230 6.32 -2.02 8.64
C SER A 230 6.85 -0.59 8.49
N ASN A 231 7.95 -0.25 9.16
CA ASN A 231 8.60 1.05 8.98
C ASN A 231 9.08 1.25 7.55
N GLY A 232 9.69 0.24 6.93
CA GLY A 232 10.19 0.32 5.56
C GLY A 232 9.09 0.54 4.51
N ALA A 233 7.99 -0.22 4.59
CA ALA A 233 6.84 -0.05 3.70
C ALA A 233 6.19 1.33 3.88
N SER A 234 6.00 1.76 5.14
CA SER A 234 5.43 3.07 5.48
C SER A 234 6.29 4.21 4.97
N ASP A 235 7.61 4.15 5.21
CA ASP A 235 8.56 5.18 4.81
C ASP A 235 8.57 5.39 3.29
N PHE A 236 8.54 4.28 2.52
CA PHE A 236 8.47 4.35 1.07
C PHE A 236 7.17 5.00 0.59
N GLY A 237 6.02 4.51 1.08
CA GLY A 237 4.70 5.04 0.73
C GLY A 237 4.55 6.52 1.08
N ASN A 238 4.97 6.93 2.29
CA ASN A 238 4.91 8.31 2.76
C ASN A 238 5.72 9.25 1.86
N LYS A 239 6.99 8.91 1.58
CA LYS A 239 7.90 9.74 0.77
C LYS A 239 7.50 9.77 -0.71
N PHE A 240 7.06 8.65 -1.26
CA PHE A 240 6.54 8.59 -2.63
C PHE A 240 5.22 9.37 -2.76
N GLY A 241 4.38 9.36 -1.71
CA GLY A 241 3.05 9.95 -1.72
C GLY A 241 1.97 8.99 -2.20
N GLN A 242 2.03 7.73 -1.75
CA GLN A 242 0.95 6.76 -1.89
C GLN A 242 0.41 6.41 -0.51
N ALA A 243 -0.89 6.61 -0.31
CA ALA A 243 -1.57 6.21 0.91
C ALA A 243 -1.65 4.68 0.99
N LEU A 244 -1.43 4.11 2.17
CA LEU A 244 -1.63 2.68 2.43
C LEU A 244 -2.89 2.51 3.27
N VAL A 245 -3.92 1.92 2.67
CA VAL A 245 -5.32 2.01 3.12
C VAL A 245 -5.91 0.70 3.63
N CYS A 246 -5.25 -0.43 3.38
CA CYS A 246 -5.68 -1.76 3.79
C CYS A 246 -4.45 -2.63 4.08
N GLY A 247 -4.59 -3.69 4.87
CA GLY A 247 -3.49 -4.60 5.17
C GLY A 247 -3.88 -5.71 6.13
N SER A 248 -2.96 -6.63 6.38
CA SER A 248 -3.15 -7.76 7.30
C SER A 248 -1.86 -8.10 8.04
N LEU A 249 -2.00 -8.73 9.20
CA LEU A 249 -0.90 -9.22 10.03
C LEU A 249 -1.27 -10.59 10.59
N LEU A 250 -0.37 -11.56 10.48
CA LEU A 250 -0.52 -12.86 11.12
C LEU A 250 0.80 -13.27 11.79
N THR A 251 0.73 -13.69 13.05
CA THR A 251 1.81 -14.44 13.68
C THR A 251 1.37 -15.88 13.83
N PHE A 252 2.23 -16.86 13.54
CA PHE A 252 1.87 -18.26 13.70
C PHE A 252 3.09 -19.14 13.93
N GLU A 253 2.99 -20.01 14.93
CA GLU A 253 3.86 -21.17 15.10
C GLU A 253 3.01 -22.34 15.61
N HIS A 254 3.34 -23.56 15.17
CA HIS A 254 2.72 -24.78 15.66
C HIS A 254 3.68 -25.96 15.54
N GLN A 255 3.60 -26.90 16.48
CA GLN A 255 4.36 -28.15 16.43
C GLN A 255 3.44 -29.33 16.71
N GLU A 256 3.33 -30.24 15.73
CA GLU A 256 2.53 -31.46 15.82
C GLU A 256 3.01 -32.47 14.77
N ASN A 257 2.78 -33.76 15.01
CA ASN A 257 3.16 -34.85 14.09
C ASN A 257 4.66 -34.90 13.73
N GLY A 258 5.54 -34.38 14.60
CA GLY A 258 6.98 -34.35 14.37
C GLY A 258 7.46 -33.20 13.48
N GLU A 259 6.55 -32.37 12.98
CA GLU A 259 6.86 -31.21 12.14
C GLU A 259 6.77 -29.90 12.93
N GLN A 260 7.58 -28.92 12.52
CA GLN A 260 7.59 -27.56 13.06
C GLN A 260 7.10 -26.58 12.00
N TYR A 261 6.02 -25.87 12.29
CA TYR A 261 5.41 -24.90 11.40
C TYR A 261 5.63 -23.47 11.89
N GLY A 262 5.99 -22.56 10.99
CA GLY A 262 6.21 -21.15 11.30
C GLY A 262 6.62 -20.32 10.08
N TYR A 263 6.46 -19.00 10.17
CA TYR A 263 6.90 -18.06 9.14
C TYR A 263 8.26 -17.48 9.49
N ASP A 264 9.28 -18.31 9.36
CA ASP A 264 10.67 -17.96 9.65
C ASP A 264 11.32 -17.27 8.47
N LYS A 265 11.09 -17.85 7.29
CA LYS A 265 11.07 -17.09 6.06
C LYS A 265 9.72 -16.39 6.03
N VAL A 266 9.76 -15.08 6.22
CA VAL A 266 8.56 -14.29 6.46
C VAL A 266 7.78 -14.03 5.19
N ILE A 267 6.51 -13.71 5.31
CA ILE A 267 5.74 -13.14 4.21
C ILE A 267 5.71 -11.64 4.37
N MET A 268 6.23 -10.93 3.37
CA MET A 268 6.04 -9.49 3.21
C MET A 268 5.44 -9.29 1.83
N LEU A 269 4.15 -8.93 1.81
CA LEU A 269 3.44 -8.62 0.58
C LEU A 269 3.22 -7.10 0.52
N ALA A 270 3.57 -6.52 -0.61
CA ALA A 270 3.14 -5.19 -1.00
C ALA A 270 2.14 -5.32 -2.15
N GLY A 271 1.06 -4.56 -2.11
CA GLY A 271 0.05 -4.58 -3.16
C GLY A 271 -0.62 -3.23 -3.29
N GLY A 272 -1.53 -3.10 -4.23
CA GLY A 272 -2.30 -1.89 -4.36
C GLY A 272 -3.22 -1.86 -5.57
N ILE A 273 -3.99 -0.78 -5.60
CA ILE A 273 -4.91 -0.44 -6.68
C ILE A 273 -4.40 0.77 -7.44
N GLY A 274 -4.65 0.81 -8.73
CA GLY A 274 -4.29 1.92 -9.61
C GLY A 274 -5.31 2.11 -10.71
N TYR A 275 -5.09 3.11 -11.54
CA TYR A 275 -5.89 3.33 -12.74
C TYR A 275 -5.05 3.93 -13.86
N GLY A 276 -5.55 3.90 -15.09
CA GLY A 276 -4.89 4.45 -16.26
C GLY A 276 -5.89 4.96 -17.29
N ALA A 277 -5.43 5.68 -18.30
CA ALA A 277 -6.27 6.03 -19.44
C ALA A 277 -6.53 4.77 -20.29
N LYS A 278 -7.78 4.52 -20.66
CA LYS A 278 -8.17 3.34 -21.44
C LYS A 278 -7.43 3.21 -22.77
N ARG A 279 -7.11 4.33 -23.42
CA ARG A 279 -6.34 4.35 -24.69
C ARG A 279 -4.93 3.75 -24.56
N ASP A 280 -4.39 3.72 -23.34
CA ASP A 280 -3.00 3.38 -23.04
C ASP A 280 -2.88 2.00 -22.34
N CYS A 281 -3.97 1.24 -22.21
CA CYS A 281 -3.99 -0.04 -21.49
C CYS A 281 -3.22 -1.18 -22.18
N PHE A 282 -2.79 -0.99 -23.44
CA PHE A 282 -1.98 -1.95 -24.18
C PHE A 282 -0.66 -1.33 -24.61
N LYS A 283 0.44 -2.08 -24.41
CA LYS A 283 1.76 -1.76 -24.97
C LYS A 283 1.68 -1.67 -26.50
N GLY A 284 2.46 -0.74 -27.06
CA GLY A 284 2.69 -0.61 -28.49
C GLY A 284 3.70 -1.63 -29.01
N LYS A 285 3.83 -1.73 -30.33
CA LYS A 285 4.79 -2.63 -30.97
C LYS A 285 6.12 -1.91 -31.24
N PRO A 286 7.26 -2.49 -30.83
CA PRO A 286 8.57 -1.93 -31.10
C PRO A 286 8.88 -1.99 -32.61
N LYS A 287 9.61 -1.00 -33.11
CA LYS A 287 10.09 -0.91 -34.49
C LYS A 287 11.58 -0.60 -34.47
N LYS A 288 12.29 -0.98 -35.53
CA LYS A 288 13.70 -0.62 -35.72
C LYS A 288 13.91 0.89 -35.61
N GLY A 289 14.90 1.30 -34.83
CA GLY A 289 15.28 2.70 -34.61
C GLY A 289 14.54 3.39 -33.46
N ASP A 290 13.58 2.71 -32.81
CA ASP A 290 13.01 3.19 -31.56
C ASP A 290 14.11 3.27 -30.49
N LYS A 291 14.03 4.30 -29.66
CA LYS A 291 15.08 4.65 -28.70
C LYS A 291 14.80 4.00 -27.35
N ILE A 292 15.82 3.36 -26.79
CA ILE A 292 15.78 2.70 -25.50
C ILE A 292 16.24 3.70 -24.45
N VAL A 293 15.36 4.00 -23.50
CA VAL A 293 15.58 5.01 -22.46
C VAL A 293 15.52 4.36 -21.09
N VAL A 294 16.45 4.71 -20.22
CA VAL A 294 16.40 4.40 -18.78
C VAL A 294 16.09 5.69 -18.03
N LEU A 295 15.02 5.68 -17.24
CA LEU A 295 14.69 6.74 -16.27
C LEU A 295 15.01 6.27 -14.85
N GLY A 296 15.65 7.11 -14.04
CA GLY A 296 15.79 6.89 -12.61
C GLY A 296 17.22 6.75 -12.07
N GLY A 297 17.40 5.86 -11.08
CA GLY A 297 18.60 5.76 -10.25
C GLY A 297 19.86 5.18 -10.93
N ASP A 298 21.02 5.46 -10.33
CA ASP A 298 22.33 4.97 -10.79
C ASP A 298 22.59 3.49 -10.41
N ASN A 299 23.49 2.84 -11.15
CA ASN A 299 23.95 1.48 -10.90
C ASN A 299 24.89 1.42 -9.70
N TYR A 300 24.57 0.54 -8.74
CA TYR A 300 25.39 0.17 -7.58
C TYR A 300 25.45 -1.35 -7.43
N ARG A 301 26.40 -1.85 -6.62
CA ARG A 301 26.50 -3.28 -6.27
C ARG A 301 25.40 -3.68 -5.29
N ILE A 302 24.17 -3.86 -5.80
CA ILE A 302 22.97 -4.15 -5.01
C ILE A 302 22.22 -5.32 -5.65
N GLY A 303 21.75 -6.27 -4.83
CA GLY A 303 20.83 -7.32 -5.27
C GLY A 303 21.39 -8.31 -6.29
N LEU A 304 22.72 -8.45 -6.40
CA LEU A 304 23.31 -9.36 -7.38
C LEU A 304 22.93 -10.81 -7.08
N GLY A 305 22.13 -11.40 -7.98
CA GLY A 305 21.68 -12.78 -7.88
C GLY A 305 20.40 -12.97 -7.05
N GLY A 306 19.64 -11.89 -6.78
CA GLY A 306 18.41 -11.94 -5.98
C GLY A 306 17.40 -12.97 -6.47
N GLY A 307 17.24 -13.13 -7.78
CA GLY A 307 16.36 -14.13 -8.40
C GLY A 307 16.77 -15.57 -8.08
N SER A 308 18.05 -15.91 -8.25
CA SER A 308 18.57 -17.26 -7.91
C SER A 308 18.54 -17.53 -6.41
N VAL A 309 18.93 -16.56 -5.57
CA VAL A 309 19.00 -16.74 -4.10
C VAL A 309 17.61 -16.78 -3.46
N SER A 310 16.61 -16.09 -4.00
CA SER A 310 15.22 -16.18 -3.52
C SER A 310 14.56 -17.53 -3.89
N SER A 311 15.04 -18.18 -4.95
CA SER A 311 14.53 -19.47 -5.48
C SER A 311 15.00 -20.70 -4.68
N VAL A 312 15.86 -20.54 -3.68
CA VAL A 312 16.44 -21.62 -2.86
C VAL A 312 16.03 -21.53 -1.40
N GLU A 313 16.20 -22.64 -0.66
CA GLU A 313 15.99 -22.68 0.79
C GLU A 313 16.98 -21.75 1.51
N THR A 314 16.50 -21.02 2.52
CA THR A 314 17.32 -20.07 3.28
C THR A 314 18.28 -20.80 4.22
N GLY A 315 19.51 -20.30 4.36
CA GLY A 315 20.59 -20.89 5.17
C GLY A 315 21.47 -21.93 4.45
N ARG A 316 21.33 -22.10 3.12
CA ARG A 316 22.10 -23.07 2.32
C ARG A 316 23.47 -22.56 1.85
N TYR A 317 23.68 -21.25 1.71
CA TYR A 317 24.87 -20.64 1.11
C TYR A 317 25.74 -19.88 2.13
N SER A 318 26.98 -19.55 1.76
CA SER A 318 27.94 -18.84 2.62
C SER A 318 27.57 -17.36 2.81
N SER A 319 28.08 -16.74 3.89
CA SER A 319 27.73 -15.37 4.32
C SER A 319 27.98 -14.26 3.29
N GLY A 320 28.85 -14.49 2.29
CA GLY A 320 29.12 -13.53 1.20
C GLY A 320 27.96 -13.41 0.20
N ILE A 321 27.30 -14.52 -0.11
CA ILE A 321 26.14 -14.56 -1.03
C ILE A 321 24.91 -13.96 -0.37
N GLU A 322 24.76 -14.10 0.95
CA GLU A 322 23.63 -13.57 1.72
C GLU A 322 23.65 -12.04 1.86
N LEU A 323 24.83 -11.41 1.81
CA LEU A 323 24.94 -9.93 1.80
C LEU A 323 24.36 -9.31 0.52
N ASN A 324 24.33 -10.05 -0.59
CA ASN A 324 23.71 -9.57 -1.84
C ASN A 324 22.19 -9.42 -1.71
N ALA A 325 21.56 -10.04 -0.70
CA ALA A 325 20.12 -9.91 -0.45
C ALA A 325 19.74 -8.55 0.16
N VAL A 326 20.73 -7.76 0.63
CA VAL A 326 20.48 -6.45 1.23
C VAL A 326 20.10 -5.46 0.13
N GLN A 327 18.86 -5.00 0.18
CA GLN A 327 18.30 -4.03 -0.74
C GLN A 327 18.53 -2.58 -0.28
N ARG A 328 18.20 -1.61 -1.15
CA ARG A 328 18.26 -0.18 -0.84
C ARG A 328 17.13 0.57 -1.55
N ALA A 329 16.40 1.39 -0.80
CA ALA A 329 15.32 2.20 -1.34
C ALA A 329 15.65 3.71 -1.39
N ASN A 330 15.08 4.41 -2.37
CA ASN A 330 15.03 5.87 -2.46
C ASN A 330 13.70 6.36 -3.08
N ALA A 331 12.65 6.43 -2.28
CA ALA A 331 11.30 6.79 -2.74
C ALA A 331 11.20 8.14 -3.47
N GLU A 332 12.02 9.15 -3.16
CA GLU A 332 12.03 10.44 -3.88
C GLU A 332 12.50 10.29 -5.34
N MET A 333 13.46 9.40 -5.60
CA MET A 333 13.88 9.10 -6.97
C MET A 333 12.71 8.50 -7.75
N GLN A 334 12.00 7.53 -7.16
CA GLN A 334 10.84 6.93 -7.80
C GLN A 334 9.71 7.94 -8.00
N LYS A 335 9.52 8.89 -7.08
CA LYS A 335 8.55 9.99 -7.24
C LYS A 335 8.89 10.87 -8.44
N ARG A 336 10.16 11.20 -8.65
CA ARG A 336 10.62 11.98 -9.83
C ARG A 336 10.38 11.20 -11.12
N THR A 337 10.77 9.93 -11.16
CA THR A 337 10.49 9.04 -12.31
C THR A 337 8.99 8.95 -12.58
N TYR A 338 8.17 8.79 -11.53
CA TYR A 338 6.71 8.76 -11.64
C TYR A 338 6.15 10.08 -12.18
N ASN A 339 6.64 11.24 -11.75
CA ASN A 339 6.13 12.51 -12.26
C ASN A 339 6.33 12.65 -13.78
N VAL A 340 7.43 12.13 -14.33
CA VAL A 340 7.67 12.07 -15.78
C VAL A 340 6.68 11.13 -16.45
N THR A 341 6.56 9.89 -15.99
CA THR A 341 5.61 8.92 -16.55
C THR A 341 4.17 9.44 -16.48
N ARG A 342 3.77 10.01 -15.33
CA ARG A 342 2.46 10.61 -15.09
C ARG A 342 2.16 11.73 -16.07
N ALA A 343 3.11 12.64 -16.31
CA ALA A 343 2.97 13.74 -17.25
C ALA A 343 2.62 13.23 -18.66
N LEU A 344 3.35 12.23 -19.16
CA LEU A 344 3.11 11.65 -20.48
C LEU A 344 1.76 10.93 -20.58
N CYS A 345 1.32 10.29 -19.49
CA CYS A 345 0.02 9.63 -19.43
C CYS A 345 -1.15 10.62 -19.44
N GLU A 346 -0.94 11.84 -18.95
CA GLU A 346 -1.95 12.89 -18.84
C GLU A 346 -2.11 13.73 -20.12
N GLU A 347 -1.16 13.65 -21.04
CA GLU A 347 -1.24 14.32 -22.35
C GLU A 347 -2.32 13.69 -23.25
N ASP A 348 -2.75 14.39 -24.30
CA ASP A 348 -3.73 13.83 -25.24
C ASP A 348 -3.15 12.67 -26.07
N ASN A 349 -1.83 12.68 -26.27
CA ASN A 349 -1.09 11.67 -27.01
C ASN A 349 0.15 11.21 -26.23
N ASN A 350 0.06 10.04 -25.58
CA ASN A 350 1.17 9.43 -24.86
C ASN A 350 2.23 8.88 -25.86
N PRO A 351 3.48 9.39 -25.85
CA PRO A 351 4.51 8.97 -26.79
C PRO A 351 5.17 7.63 -26.43
N ILE A 352 4.90 7.07 -25.23
CA ILE A 352 5.46 5.79 -24.80
C ILE A 352 4.97 4.67 -25.72
N ILE A 353 5.91 3.92 -26.30
CA ILE A 353 5.60 2.71 -27.06
C ILE A 353 5.46 1.55 -26.09
N SER A 354 6.43 1.37 -25.22
CA SER A 354 6.43 0.34 -24.17
C SER A 354 7.18 0.87 -22.95
N ILE A 355 6.77 0.44 -21.77
CA ILE A 355 7.41 0.76 -20.49
C ILE A 355 7.50 -0.51 -19.65
N HIS A 356 8.57 -0.65 -18.89
CA HIS A 356 8.81 -1.78 -18.00
C HIS A 356 9.56 -1.35 -16.74
N ASP A 357 9.27 -1.99 -15.61
CA ASP A 357 10.01 -1.78 -14.38
C ASP A 357 11.40 -2.43 -14.45
N HIS A 358 12.36 -1.92 -13.67
CA HIS A 358 13.56 -2.67 -13.32
C HIS A 358 13.34 -3.38 -11.99
N GLY A 359 13.30 -4.71 -12.05
CA GLY A 359 13.19 -5.61 -10.90
C GLY A 359 14.37 -6.59 -10.86
N SER A 360 14.06 -7.88 -10.81
CA SER A 360 15.09 -8.93 -10.79
C SER A 360 15.89 -8.99 -12.09
N ALA A 361 17.18 -9.31 -11.98
CA ALA A 361 18.17 -9.27 -13.06
C ALA A 361 18.42 -7.88 -13.70
N GLY A 362 17.89 -6.80 -13.12
CA GLY A 362 18.29 -5.44 -13.46
C GLY A 362 18.00 -5.02 -14.90
N HIS A 363 19.02 -4.45 -15.55
CA HIS A 363 18.91 -3.98 -16.94
C HIS A 363 18.63 -5.11 -17.91
N LEU A 364 19.18 -6.30 -17.67
CA LEU A 364 19.02 -7.44 -18.58
C LEU A 364 17.54 -7.82 -18.74
N ASN A 365 16.81 -8.03 -17.64
CA ASN A 365 15.40 -8.42 -17.73
C ASN A 365 14.56 -7.29 -18.34
N CYS A 366 14.60 -6.11 -17.73
CA CYS A 366 13.80 -4.97 -18.17
C CYS A 366 13.99 -4.63 -19.65
N LEU A 367 15.24 -4.49 -20.10
CA LEU A 367 15.51 -4.03 -21.46
C LEU A 367 15.28 -5.15 -22.49
N SER A 368 15.51 -6.42 -22.15
CA SER A 368 15.21 -7.53 -23.07
C SER A 368 13.69 -7.69 -23.29
N GLU A 369 12.86 -7.48 -22.26
CA GLU A 369 11.40 -7.49 -22.41
C GLU A 369 10.89 -6.35 -23.30
N LEU A 370 11.52 -5.17 -23.25
CA LEU A 370 11.17 -4.05 -24.13
C LEU A 370 11.49 -4.32 -25.60
N VAL A 371 12.53 -5.11 -25.87
CA VAL A 371 13.03 -5.35 -27.23
C VAL A 371 12.76 -6.76 -27.76
N GLU A 372 11.98 -7.57 -27.05
CA GLU A 372 11.80 -9.01 -27.33
C GLU A 372 11.45 -9.29 -28.80
N GLU A 373 10.55 -8.49 -29.41
CA GLU A 373 10.10 -8.69 -30.79
C GLU A 373 11.11 -8.24 -31.86
N CYS A 374 12.12 -7.43 -31.53
CA CYS A 374 12.96 -6.75 -32.53
C CYS A 374 14.47 -6.80 -32.29
N GLY A 375 14.94 -7.15 -31.09
CA GLY A 375 16.34 -7.00 -30.70
C GLY A 375 16.72 -5.55 -30.40
N GLY A 376 17.90 -5.36 -29.79
CA GLY A 376 18.38 -4.05 -29.39
C GLY A 376 19.86 -4.04 -29.06
N LEU A 377 20.49 -2.88 -29.23
CA LEU A 377 21.87 -2.62 -28.86
C LEU A 377 21.90 -1.60 -27.73
N ILE A 378 22.49 -1.99 -26.59
CA ILE A 378 22.70 -1.12 -25.44
C ILE A 378 24.16 -0.67 -25.39
N GLU A 379 24.37 0.64 -25.36
CA GLU A 379 25.67 1.29 -25.21
C GLU A 379 26.00 1.43 -23.73
N MET A 380 26.95 0.64 -23.23
CA MET A 380 27.22 0.53 -21.80
C MET A 380 27.75 1.83 -21.17
N ASP A 381 28.46 2.66 -21.93
CA ASP A 381 28.98 3.94 -21.45
C ASP A 381 27.89 5.02 -21.29
N LYS A 382 26.68 4.76 -21.80
CA LYS A 382 25.49 5.61 -21.60
C LYS A 382 24.62 5.17 -20.42
N LEU A 383 24.86 3.99 -19.85
CA LEU A 383 24.18 3.55 -18.64
C LEU A 383 24.60 4.38 -17.42
N PRO A 384 23.72 4.58 -16.42
CA PRO A 384 24.03 5.42 -15.27
C PRO A 384 24.94 4.69 -14.28
N ILE A 385 26.22 5.06 -14.17
CA ILE A 385 27.18 4.36 -13.29
C ILE A 385 27.41 5.17 -12.00
N GLY A 386 26.86 4.68 -10.88
CA GLY A 386 27.03 5.29 -9.54
C GLY A 386 28.26 4.77 -8.80
N ASP A 387 28.59 3.48 -9.00
CA ASP A 387 29.81 2.84 -8.50
C ASP A 387 30.75 2.50 -9.66
N LYS A 388 31.92 3.14 -9.70
CA LYS A 388 32.92 2.95 -10.77
C LYS A 388 33.73 1.65 -10.64
N THR A 389 33.50 0.87 -9.59
CA THR A 389 34.18 -0.42 -9.36
C THR A 389 33.42 -1.62 -9.92
N LEU A 390 32.23 -1.39 -10.48
CA LEU A 390 31.40 -2.46 -11.02
C LEU A 390 32.03 -3.08 -12.27
N SER A 391 32.04 -4.41 -12.34
CA SER A 391 32.35 -5.13 -13.57
C SER A 391 31.19 -5.05 -14.57
N SER A 392 31.43 -5.47 -15.82
CA SER A 392 30.37 -5.49 -16.85
C SER A 392 29.17 -6.36 -16.45
N LYS A 393 29.43 -7.54 -15.85
CA LYS A 393 28.42 -8.43 -15.27
C LYS A 393 27.54 -7.68 -14.26
N GLU A 394 28.17 -6.94 -13.36
CA GLU A 394 27.47 -6.23 -12.29
C GLU A 394 26.66 -5.04 -12.82
N ILE A 395 27.17 -4.29 -13.80
CA ILE A 395 26.42 -3.21 -14.46
C ILE A 395 25.16 -3.76 -15.13
N ILE A 396 25.25 -4.89 -15.81
CA ILE A 396 24.13 -5.49 -16.53
C ILE A 396 23.08 -6.06 -15.57
N ALA A 397 23.50 -6.75 -14.51
CA ALA A 397 22.62 -7.59 -13.70
C ALA A 397 22.25 -7.06 -12.31
N ASN A 398 22.77 -5.90 -11.88
CA ASN A 398 22.41 -5.35 -10.56
C ASN A 398 20.92 -4.98 -10.46
N GLU A 399 20.36 -5.18 -9.28
CA GLU A 399 18.96 -4.90 -8.96
C GLU A 399 18.83 -3.55 -8.24
N SER A 400 19.62 -2.55 -8.64
CA SER A 400 19.44 -1.18 -8.15
C SER A 400 18.03 -0.68 -8.42
N GLN A 401 17.45 0.02 -7.45
CA GLN A 401 16.03 0.36 -7.42
C GLN A 401 15.70 1.67 -8.15
N GLU A 402 14.40 1.97 -8.22
CA GLU A 402 13.85 3.22 -8.78
C GLU A 402 14.22 3.51 -10.23
N ARG A 403 14.34 2.45 -11.05
CA ARG A 403 14.59 2.54 -12.50
C ARG A 403 13.41 2.03 -13.32
N MET A 404 13.16 2.67 -14.46
CA MET A 404 12.17 2.28 -15.47
C MET A 404 12.84 2.25 -16.84
N GLY A 405 12.53 1.24 -17.65
CA GLY A 405 12.91 1.17 -19.06
C GLY A 405 11.76 1.64 -19.94
N LEU A 406 12.06 2.43 -20.96
CA LEU A 406 11.07 2.96 -21.89
C LEU A 406 11.55 2.75 -23.32
N LEU A 407 10.59 2.47 -24.19
CA LEU A 407 10.76 2.54 -25.63
C LEU A 407 9.97 3.73 -26.18
N ILE A 408 10.64 4.60 -26.93
CA ILE A 408 10.05 5.83 -27.46
C ILE A 408 10.55 6.13 -28.88
N ASP A 409 9.72 6.80 -29.67
CA ASP A 409 10.10 7.33 -30.99
C ASP A 409 11.11 8.49 -30.82
N GLU A 410 12.12 8.55 -31.69
CA GLU A 410 13.17 9.58 -31.68
C GLU A 410 12.62 11.01 -31.68
N LYS A 411 11.51 11.28 -32.39
CA LYS A 411 10.90 12.62 -32.45
C LYS A 411 10.35 13.11 -31.12
N SER A 412 10.09 12.20 -30.18
CA SER A 412 9.53 12.51 -28.87
C SER A 412 10.61 12.65 -27.80
N LEU A 413 11.88 12.37 -28.11
CA LEU A 413 12.98 12.43 -27.13
C LEU A 413 13.17 13.83 -26.56
N GLU A 414 13.12 14.88 -27.39
CA GLU A 414 13.31 16.26 -26.91
C GLU A 414 12.20 16.67 -25.93
N HIS A 415 10.96 16.25 -26.19
CA HIS A 415 9.82 16.50 -25.32
C HIS A 415 9.96 15.75 -23.99
N LEU A 416 10.29 14.46 -24.05
CA LEU A 416 10.56 13.65 -22.86
C LEU A 416 11.70 14.24 -22.01
N GLN A 417 12.79 14.67 -22.65
CA GLN A 417 13.93 15.28 -21.98
C GLN A 417 13.54 16.58 -21.25
N LYS A 418 12.73 17.45 -21.88
CA LYS A 418 12.23 18.69 -21.24
C LYS A 418 11.43 18.39 -19.98
N ILE A 419 10.54 17.41 -20.03
CA ILE A 419 9.74 16.98 -18.86
C ILE A 419 10.67 16.40 -17.79
N ALA A 420 11.59 15.51 -18.16
CA ALA A 420 12.54 14.90 -17.22
C ALA A 420 13.41 15.94 -16.51
N GLU A 421 13.95 16.92 -17.24
CA GLU A 421 14.72 18.03 -16.67
C GLU A 421 13.88 18.90 -15.74
N ARG A 422 12.62 19.20 -16.12
CA ARG A 422 11.70 19.98 -15.28
C ARG A 422 11.41 19.27 -13.95
N GLU A 423 11.18 17.96 -13.99
CA GLU A 423 10.96 17.11 -12.81
C GLU A 423 12.25 16.71 -12.08
N ARG A 424 13.42 17.12 -12.60
CA ARG A 424 14.75 16.69 -12.17
C ARG A 424 14.89 15.15 -12.15
N ALA A 425 14.20 14.42 -13.01
CA ALA A 425 14.31 12.96 -13.13
C ALA A 425 15.49 12.60 -14.05
N PRO A 426 16.46 11.76 -13.63
CA PRO A 426 17.56 11.38 -14.50
C PRO A 426 17.03 10.53 -15.66
N MET A 427 17.50 10.85 -16.86
CA MET A 427 17.12 10.19 -18.11
C MET A 427 18.36 9.88 -18.92
N TYR A 428 18.43 8.66 -19.43
CA TYR A 428 19.56 8.16 -20.20
C TYR A 428 19.03 7.49 -21.47
N VAL A 429 19.44 7.98 -22.65
CA VAL A 429 19.21 7.28 -23.92
C VAL A 429 20.33 6.26 -24.06
N VAL A 430 20.03 4.99 -23.81
CA VAL A 430 21.04 3.94 -23.62
C VAL A 430 21.23 3.05 -24.84
N GLY A 431 20.39 3.19 -25.86
CA GLY A 431 20.45 2.33 -27.04
C GLY A 431 19.30 2.51 -28.01
N GLU A 432 19.20 1.59 -28.96
CA GLU A 432 18.12 1.53 -29.94
C GLU A 432 17.78 0.10 -30.36
N THR A 433 16.57 -0.08 -30.87
CA THR A 433 16.09 -1.34 -31.43
C THR A 433 16.68 -1.60 -32.82
N THR A 434 17.17 -2.81 -33.05
CA THR A 434 17.98 -3.15 -34.24
C THR A 434 17.17 -3.78 -35.38
N GLY A 435 16.12 -4.52 -35.03
CA GLY A 435 15.28 -5.27 -35.97
C GLY A 435 15.88 -6.59 -36.46
N ASP A 436 16.98 -7.05 -35.85
CA ASP A 436 17.70 -8.29 -36.22
C ASP A 436 17.46 -9.45 -35.22
N GLY A 437 16.64 -9.23 -34.19
CA GLY A 437 16.34 -10.24 -33.16
C GLY A 437 17.52 -10.57 -32.24
N ARG A 438 18.56 -9.73 -32.23
CA ARG A 438 19.75 -9.87 -31.39
C ARG A 438 19.76 -8.83 -30.27
N PHE A 439 20.17 -9.21 -29.07
CA PHE A 439 20.27 -8.32 -27.92
C PHE A 439 21.70 -8.29 -27.38
N ALA A 440 22.28 -7.10 -27.35
CA ALA A 440 23.68 -6.92 -26.98
C ALA A 440 23.90 -5.71 -26.08
N PHE A 441 24.85 -5.86 -25.16
CA PHE A 441 25.49 -4.75 -24.45
C PHE A 441 26.89 -4.57 -25.02
N GLU A 442 27.21 -3.37 -25.48
CA GLU A 442 28.48 -3.03 -26.13
C GLU A 442 29.21 -1.94 -25.35
N GLN A 443 30.50 -2.19 -25.08
CA GLN A 443 31.41 -1.21 -24.50
C GLN A 443 31.93 -0.26 -25.58
N LYS A 444 32.46 0.88 -25.15
CA LYS A 444 32.99 1.92 -26.06
C LYS A 444 34.13 1.45 -26.98
N ASP A 445 34.86 0.42 -26.59
CA ASP A 445 35.92 -0.20 -27.39
C ASP A 445 35.38 -1.26 -28.37
N GLY A 446 34.07 -1.47 -28.43
CA GLY A 446 33.38 -2.45 -29.28
C GLY A 446 33.30 -3.84 -28.66
N VAL A 447 33.84 -4.06 -27.46
CA VAL A 447 33.73 -5.36 -26.78
C VAL A 447 32.30 -5.55 -26.27
N ARG A 448 31.72 -6.72 -26.52
CA ARG A 448 30.36 -7.07 -26.08
C ARG A 448 30.40 -8.07 -24.94
N PRO A 449 30.27 -7.62 -23.67
CA PRO A 449 30.13 -8.54 -22.55
C PRO A 449 28.87 -9.39 -22.63
N PHE A 450 27.83 -8.96 -23.34
CA PHE A 450 26.62 -9.73 -23.56
C PHE A 450 26.19 -9.59 -25.02
N ASP A 451 26.04 -10.70 -25.74
CA ASP A 451 25.64 -10.68 -27.16
C ASP A 451 25.00 -12.02 -27.58
N LEU A 452 23.68 -12.11 -27.39
CA LEU A 452 22.88 -13.30 -27.67
C LEU A 452 21.68 -12.97 -28.57
N ALA A 453 21.23 -13.93 -29.37
CA ALA A 453 19.89 -13.83 -29.96
C ALA A 453 18.83 -13.89 -28.84
N ILE A 454 17.72 -13.16 -28.98
CA ILE A 454 16.62 -13.22 -28.01
C ILE A 454 16.14 -14.66 -27.79
N SER A 455 16.07 -15.46 -28.86
CA SER A 455 15.72 -16.88 -28.78
C SER A 455 16.73 -17.72 -27.99
N GLN A 456 18.00 -17.33 -27.95
CA GLN A 456 19.04 -18.02 -27.19
C GLN A 456 18.94 -17.72 -25.69
N MET A 457 18.55 -16.49 -25.33
CA MET A 457 18.31 -16.10 -23.94
C MET A 457 17.15 -16.86 -23.30
N PHE A 458 16.11 -17.12 -24.09
CA PHE A 458 14.84 -17.68 -23.64
C PHE A 458 14.60 -19.13 -24.06
N GLY A 459 15.60 -19.80 -24.64
CA GLY A 459 15.44 -21.13 -25.21
C GLY A 459 14.89 -22.14 -24.19
N SER A 460 14.14 -23.13 -24.71
CA SER A 460 13.22 -23.94 -23.92
C SER A 460 13.91 -24.64 -22.76
N SER A 461 13.72 -24.13 -21.55
CA SER A 461 13.99 -24.89 -20.34
C SER A 461 13.20 -26.21 -20.37
N PRO A 462 13.76 -27.30 -19.86
CA PRO A 462 13.07 -28.57 -19.69
C PRO A 462 11.74 -28.39 -18.94
N LYS A 463 10.72 -29.18 -19.31
CA LYS A 463 9.45 -29.17 -18.57
C LYS A 463 9.70 -29.61 -17.13
N THR A 464 9.32 -28.79 -16.16
CA THR A 464 9.36 -29.15 -14.75
C THR A 464 8.26 -30.17 -14.44
N TYR A 465 8.63 -31.29 -13.83
CA TYR A 465 7.70 -32.30 -13.33
C TYR A 465 7.67 -32.27 -11.80
N MET A 466 6.47 -32.16 -11.23
CA MET A 466 6.20 -32.19 -9.80
C MET A 466 5.54 -33.53 -9.50
N VAL A 467 6.32 -34.49 -8.98
CA VAL A 467 5.85 -35.85 -8.69
C VAL A 467 5.71 -36.02 -7.18
N ASP A 468 4.48 -36.27 -6.72
CA ASP A 468 4.17 -36.38 -5.29
C ASP A 468 2.98 -37.33 -5.07
N GLU A 469 2.60 -37.54 -3.81
CA GLU A 469 1.44 -38.35 -3.42
C GLU A 469 0.52 -37.61 -2.44
N THR A 470 -0.74 -38.00 -2.38
CA THR A 470 -1.68 -37.43 -1.43
C THR A 470 -1.39 -37.94 -0.01
N VAL A 471 -1.13 -37.02 0.92
CA VAL A 471 -0.90 -37.31 2.34
C VAL A 471 -1.97 -36.64 3.21
N GLU A 472 -2.80 -37.44 3.88
CA GLU A 472 -3.78 -36.95 4.85
C GLU A 472 -3.07 -36.56 6.15
N ARG A 473 -3.24 -35.29 6.58
CA ARG A 473 -2.73 -34.78 7.85
C ARG A 473 -3.89 -34.47 8.78
N LYS A 474 -3.81 -34.95 10.02
CA LYS A 474 -4.79 -34.64 11.07
C LYS A 474 -4.12 -33.85 12.18
N TYR A 475 -4.84 -32.86 12.65
CA TYR A 475 -4.47 -32.01 13.77
C TYR A 475 -5.51 -32.13 14.87
N LYS A 476 -5.04 -32.12 16.11
CA LYS A 476 -5.91 -32.26 17.28
C LYS A 476 -6.87 -31.08 17.41
N ASP A 477 -8.16 -31.37 17.56
CA ASP A 477 -9.18 -30.36 17.80
C ASP A 477 -9.03 -29.70 19.19
N VAL A 478 -9.62 -28.51 19.32
CA VAL A 478 -9.67 -27.78 20.58
C VAL A 478 -10.58 -28.47 21.59
N THR A 479 -10.19 -28.39 22.86
CA THR A 479 -11.03 -28.74 24.01
C THR A 479 -11.17 -27.50 24.87
N TYR A 480 -12.40 -27.14 25.22
CA TYR A 480 -12.71 -25.90 25.92
C TYR A 480 -13.79 -26.11 26.98
N LEU A 481 -13.88 -25.16 27.91
CA LEU A 481 -14.91 -25.09 28.94
C LEU A 481 -15.65 -23.76 28.82
N GLU A 482 -16.98 -23.77 28.93
CA GLU A 482 -17.78 -22.54 28.79
C GLU A 482 -17.45 -21.47 29.85
N ASP A 483 -17.08 -21.88 31.07
CA ASP A 483 -16.71 -20.98 32.18
C ASP A 483 -15.37 -20.27 31.97
N LYS A 484 -14.61 -20.65 30.94
CA LYS A 484 -13.34 -20.03 30.53
C LYS A 484 -13.49 -19.02 29.39
N LEU A 485 -14.71 -18.67 28.99
CA LEU A 485 -15.00 -17.72 27.90
C LEU A 485 -14.16 -16.44 27.97
N GLU A 486 -14.11 -15.76 29.12
CA GLU A 486 -13.39 -14.49 29.25
C GLU A 486 -11.86 -14.66 29.12
N GLU A 487 -11.31 -15.79 29.56
CA GLU A 487 -9.89 -16.14 29.38
C GLU A 487 -9.58 -16.37 27.89
N TYR A 488 -10.44 -17.13 27.21
CA TYR A 488 -10.30 -17.39 25.78
C TYR A 488 -10.41 -16.11 24.94
N LEU A 489 -11.43 -15.30 25.22
CA LEU A 489 -11.59 -14.01 24.57
C LEU A 489 -10.37 -13.11 24.82
N GLY A 490 -9.87 -13.07 26.05
CA GLY A 490 -8.69 -12.29 26.38
C GLY A 490 -7.41 -12.73 25.68
N ASN A 491 -7.26 -14.04 25.42
CA ASN A 491 -6.15 -14.55 24.61
C ASN A 491 -6.33 -14.20 23.12
N VAL A 492 -7.52 -14.44 22.58
CA VAL A 492 -7.86 -14.15 21.18
C VAL A 492 -7.65 -12.68 20.85
N LEU A 493 -8.14 -11.75 21.68
CA LEU A 493 -7.98 -10.30 21.47
C LEU A 493 -6.52 -9.83 21.50
N GLN A 494 -5.59 -10.63 22.01
CA GLN A 494 -4.17 -10.30 22.08
C GLN A 494 -3.32 -10.99 21.00
N LEU A 495 -3.86 -11.94 20.24
CA LEU A 495 -3.20 -12.49 19.06
C LEU A 495 -2.99 -11.39 18.04
N GLU A 496 -1.81 -11.32 17.40
CA GLU A 496 -1.51 -10.25 16.45
C GLU A 496 -2.50 -10.17 15.29
N ALA A 497 -3.11 -11.29 14.86
CA ALA A 497 -4.14 -11.30 13.83
C ALA A 497 -5.41 -10.52 14.22
N VAL A 498 -5.78 -10.56 15.50
CA VAL A 498 -7.00 -9.94 16.03
C VAL A 498 -6.73 -8.57 16.66
N ALA A 499 -5.66 -8.46 17.43
CA ALA A 499 -5.35 -7.28 18.24
C ALA A 499 -5.24 -5.98 17.43
N CYS A 500 -5.35 -4.84 18.11
CA CYS A 500 -5.26 -3.53 17.48
C CYS A 500 -4.00 -3.36 16.62
N LYS A 501 -4.18 -2.77 15.44
CA LYS A 501 -3.10 -2.49 14.48
C LYS A 501 -2.66 -1.03 14.47
N ASP A 502 -2.97 -0.26 15.52
CA ASP A 502 -2.70 1.20 15.53
C ASP A 502 -1.21 1.50 15.34
N TRP A 503 -0.32 0.67 15.89
CA TRP A 503 1.13 0.79 15.70
C TRP A 503 1.56 0.66 14.24
N LEU A 504 0.82 -0.05 13.39
CA LEU A 504 1.04 -0.10 11.94
C LEU A 504 0.49 1.17 11.26
N THR A 505 -0.71 1.58 11.61
CA THR A 505 -1.42 2.65 10.90
C THR A 505 -0.95 4.05 11.31
N ASN A 506 -0.56 4.27 12.56
CA ASN A 506 -0.27 5.60 13.11
C ASN A 506 0.99 6.29 12.53
N LYS A 507 1.77 5.57 11.72
CA LYS A 507 2.98 6.05 11.04
C LYS A 507 2.89 6.02 9.50
N VAL A 508 1.70 5.74 8.97
CA VAL A 508 1.43 5.58 7.53
C VAL A 508 0.51 6.70 7.06
N ASP A 509 0.85 7.43 5.99
CA ASP A 509 -0.07 8.38 5.36
C ASP A 509 -1.30 7.64 4.81
N ARG A 510 -2.49 8.14 5.15
CA ARG A 510 -3.79 7.58 4.77
C ARG A 510 -4.70 8.59 4.07
N SER A 511 -4.10 9.68 3.57
CA SER A 511 -4.80 10.88 3.11
C SER A 511 -4.21 11.51 1.85
N VAL A 512 -2.91 11.30 1.59
CA VAL A 512 -2.22 11.82 0.39
C VAL A 512 -2.96 11.47 -0.88
N THR A 513 -2.95 12.41 -1.84
CA THR A 513 -3.81 12.56 -3.02
C THR A 513 -5.16 13.23 -2.75
N GLY A 514 -5.65 13.26 -1.51
CA GLY A 514 -7.01 13.72 -1.22
C GLY A 514 -8.12 12.88 -1.88
N LEU A 515 -7.80 11.68 -2.37
CA LEU A 515 -8.75 10.76 -3.01
C LEU A 515 -9.17 9.61 -2.10
N ILE A 516 -8.60 9.50 -0.89
CA ILE A 516 -8.91 8.39 0.01
C ILE A 516 -10.28 8.62 0.66
N ALA A 517 -11.24 7.75 0.34
CA ALA A 517 -12.61 7.78 0.86
C ALA A 517 -12.82 6.83 2.05
N ARG A 518 -12.01 5.77 2.13
CA ARG A 518 -12.00 4.84 3.26
C ARG A 518 -10.58 4.36 3.53
N GLN A 519 -10.19 4.46 4.79
CA GLN A 519 -8.94 3.95 5.35
C GLN A 519 -9.21 3.20 6.67
N GLN A 520 -8.19 2.59 7.24
CA GLN A 520 -8.28 1.66 8.37
C GLN A 520 -8.98 2.24 9.60
N CYS A 521 -8.61 3.45 10.04
CA CYS A 521 -9.08 4.08 11.27
C CYS A 521 -10.55 4.56 11.19
N GLN A 522 -11.40 4.16 12.13
CA GLN A 522 -12.83 4.44 12.11
C GLN A 522 -13.34 5.05 13.42
N GLY A 523 -14.49 5.71 13.36
CA GLY A 523 -15.19 6.28 14.51
C GLY A 523 -14.50 7.49 15.16
N GLU A 524 -15.08 7.99 16.24
CA GLU A 524 -14.59 9.19 16.94
C GLU A 524 -13.24 8.98 17.63
N LEU A 525 -12.88 7.72 17.92
CA LEU A 525 -11.58 7.33 18.49
C LEU A 525 -10.52 6.98 17.43
N GLN A 526 -10.89 6.93 16.14
CA GLN A 526 -9.97 6.62 15.04
C GLN A 526 -9.22 5.28 15.20
N LEU A 527 -9.93 4.21 15.55
CA LEU A 527 -9.35 2.87 15.72
C LEU A 527 -9.31 2.07 14.41
N PRO A 528 -8.25 1.31 14.10
CA PRO A 528 -8.07 0.62 12.82
C PRO A 528 -8.98 -0.60 12.70
N LEU A 529 -10.20 -0.40 12.18
CA LEU A 529 -11.29 -1.39 12.16
C LEU A 529 -11.89 -1.63 10.77
N SER A 530 -11.56 -0.81 9.76
CA SER A 530 -12.19 -0.90 8.43
C SER A 530 -11.88 -2.21 7.73
N ASP A 531 -12.92 -2.89 7.23
CA ASP A 531 -12.84 -4.14 6.46
C ASP A 531 -12.15 -3.95 5.09
N CYS A 532 -12.33 -2.78 4.46
CA CYS A 532 -11.78 -2.48 3.14
C CYS A 532 -11.20 -1.06 3.05
N GLY A 533 -10.34 -0.85 2.05
CA GLY A 533 -9.87 0.47 1.63
C GLY A 533 -10.60 0.94 0.37
N VAL A 534 -10.88 2.24 0.26
CA VAL A 534 -11.56 2.82 -0.90
C VAL A 534 -10.90 4.14 -1.30
N ALA A 535 -10.57 4.27 -2.58
CA ALA A 535 -10.05 5.51 -3.17
C ALA A 535 -10.94 5.96 -4.33
N ALA A 536 -11.25 7.25 -4.39
CA ALA A 536 -11.92 7.89 -5.51
C ALA A 536 -11.00 7.94 -6.73
N LEU A 537 -11.58 7.99 -7.93
CA LEU A 537 -10.82 8.15 -9.18
C LEU A 537 -10.53 9.62 -9.52
N ASP A 538 -11.33 10.53 -8.98
CA ASP A 538 -11.21 11.98 -9.17
C ASP A 538 -11.68 12.73 -7.92
N HIS A 539 -11.50 14.05 -7.93
CA HIS A 539 -11.90 14.91 -6.81
C HIS A 539 -13.40 15.25 -6.79
N ARG A 540 -14.22 14.66 -7.69
CA ARG A 540 -15.68 14.72 -7.58
C ARG A 540 -16.18 13.78 -6.48
N GLY A 541 -15.41 12.75 -6.16
CA GLY A 541 -15.77 11.78 -5.12
C GLY A 541 -17.07 11.06 -5.45
N ARG A 542 -17.28 10.70 -6.71
CA ARG A 542 -18.42 9.88 -7.15
C ARG A 542 -18.00 8.43 -7.27
N LYS A 543 -17.14 8.12 -8.25
CA LYS A 543 -16.65 6.77 -8.52
C LYS A 543 -15.31 6.51 -7.85
N GLY A 544 -14.98 5.25 -7.63
CA GLY A 544 -13.73 4.84 -7.00
C GLY A 544 -13.37 3.38 -7.25
N ILE A 545 -12.35 2.92 -6.54
CA ILE A 545 -11.91 1.54 -6.50
C ILE A 545 -11.84 1.12 -5.03
N ALA A 546 -12.46 -0.01 -4.70
CA ALA A 546 -12.34 -0.65 -3.40
C ALA A 546 -11.30 -1.76 -3.45
N THR A 547 -10.64 -2.04 -2.33
CA THR A 547 -9.76 -3.20 -2.16
C THR A 547 -9.86 -3.80 -0.77
N ALA A 548 -9.76 -5.12 -0.69
CA ALA A 548 -9.69 -5.88 0.55
C ALA A 548 -8.76 -7.09 0.42
N ILE A 549 -8.46 -7.73 1.55
CA ILE A 549 -7.54 -8.86 1.67
C ILE A 549 -8.23 -10.02 2.39
N GLY A 550 -7.90 -11.26 2.00
CA GLY A 550 -8.26 -12.47 2.74
C GLY A 550 -7.18 -13.54 2.67
N HIS A 551 -7.00 -14.30 3.75
CA HIS A 551 -6.08 -15.42 3.88
C HIS A 551 -6.49 -16.31 5.07
N ALA A 552 -6.41 -17.64 4.90
CA ALA A 552 -6.75 -18.59 5.98
C ALA A 552 -5.72 -19.72 6.12
N PRO A 553 -4.43 -19.41 6.37
CA PRO A 553 -3.38 -20.42 6.34
C PRO A 553 -3.47 -21.45 7.48
N GLN A 554 -4.03 -21.11 8.64
CA GLN A 554 -4.26 -22.07 9.73
C GLN A 554 -5.29 -23.13 9.31
N ALA A 555 -6.38 -22.72 8.65
CA ALA A 555 -7.34 -23.64 8.06
C ALA A 555 -6.72 -24.42 6.88
N GLY A 556 -5.91 -23.74 6.05
CA GLY A 556 -5.13 -24.32 4.95
C GLY A 556 -4.15 -25.42 5.36
N LEU A 557 -3.57 -25.29 6.56
CA LEU A 557 -2.68 -26.30 7.14
C LEU A 557 -3.43 -27.63 7.33
N ALA A 558 -4.64 -27.58 7.90
CA ALA A 558 -5.50 -28.76 8.07
C ALA A 558 -6.14 -29.23 6.74
N ASN A 559 -6.66 -28.31 5.92
CA ASN A 559 -7.24 -28.61 4.62
C ASN A 559 -6.91 -27.52 3.58
N PRO A 560 -6.07 -27.80 2.57
CA PRO A 560 -5.61 -26.79 1.61
C PRO A 560 -6.72 -26.24 0.72
N ALA A 561 -7.75 -27.03 0.41
CA ALA A 561 -8.90 -26.58 -0.36
C ALA A 561 -9.75 -25.58 0.44
N SER A 562 -10.09 -25.93 1.69
CA SER A 562 -10.83 -25.02 2.59
C SER A 562 -10.07 -23.73 2.82
N GLY A 563 -8.75 -23.79 3.08
CA GLY A 563 -7.94 -22.59 3.27
C GLY A 563 -8.01 -21.65 2.06
N SER A 564 -8.01 -22.19 0.85
CA SER A 564 -8.11 -21.39 -0.38
C SER A 564 -9.49 -20.77 -0.59
N VAL A 565 -10.56 -21.54 -0.35
CA VAL A 565 -11.94 -21.05 -0.41
C VAL A 565 -12.19 -19.96 0.63
N LEU A 566 -11.72 -20.15 1.86
CA LEU A 566 -11.84 -19.17 2.93
C LEU A 566 -11.04 -17.89 2.64
N SER A 567 -9.85 -18.00 2.03
CA SER A 567 -9.07 -16.83 1.63
C SER A 567 -9.81 -15.97 0.60
N VAL A 568 -10.49 -16.60 -0.36
CA VAL A 568 -11.38 -15.88 -1.30
C VAL A 568 -12.58 -15.30 -0.55
N ALA A 569 -13.24 -16.11 0.28
CA ALA A 569 -14.44 -15.72 1.01
C ALA A 569 -14.20 -14.49 1.90
N GLU A 570 -13.13 -14.47 2.70
CA GLU A 570 -12.75 -13.34 3.56
C GLU A 570 -12.47 -12.07 2.74
N SER A 571 -11.74 -12.20 1.62
CA SER A 571 -11.50 -11.03 0.74
C SER A 571 -12.78 -10.43 0.17
N LEU A 572 -13.85 -11.25 0.05
CA LEU A 572 -15.16 -10.85 -0.46
C LEU A 572 -16.08 -10.35 0.66
N THR A 573 -16.09 -10.98 1.84
CA THR A 573 -16.85 -10.49 3.00
C THR A 573 -16.32 -9.13 3.49
N ASN A 574 -15.03 -8.88 3.32
CA ASN A 574 -14.44 -7.57 3.59
C ASN A 574 -14.84 -6.49 2.55
N ILE A 575 -14.74 -6.80 1.24
CA ILE A 575 -15.02 -5.80 0.19
C ILE A 575 -16.52 -5.49 0.03
N VAL A 576 -17.41 -6.36 0.54
CA VAL A 576 -18.88 -6.21 0.40
C VAL A 576 -19.43 -4.93 1.01
N PHE A 577 -18.68 -4.24 1.89
CA PHE A 577 -19.10 -2.97 2.49
C PHE A 577 -18.88 -1.75 1.58
N ALA A 578 -18.18 -1.93 0.45
CA ALA A 578 -18.13 -0.95 -0.62
C ALA A 578 -19.30 -1.17 -1.61
N PRO A 579 -19.96 -0.11 -2.09
CA PRO A 579 -21.05 -0.21 -3.06
C PRO A 579 -20.47 -0.46 -4.46
N LEU A 580 -20.44 -1.71 -4.89
CA LEU A 580 -19.84 -2.12 -6.15
C LEU A 580 -20.80 -1.92 -7.33
N SER A 581 -20.26 -1.50 -8.47
CA SER A 581 -21.06 -1.07 -9.64
C SER A 581 -22.01 -2.15 -10.20
N GLU A 582 -21.60 -3.42 -10.18
CA GLU A 582 -22.34 -4.58 -10.67
C GLU A 582 -22.33 -5.73 -9.65
N GLY A 583 -22.31 -5.38 -8.35
CA GLY A 583 -22.21 -6.37 -7.26
C GLY A 583 -20.96 -7.23 -7.40
N LEU A 584 -21.10 -8.55 -7.16
CA LEU A 584 -19.96 -9.48 -7.19
C LEU A 584 -19.21 -9.50 -8.53
N ARG A 585 -19.91 -9.28 -9.65
CA ARG A 585 -19.31 -9.32 -11.00
C ARG A 585 -18.31 -8.20 -11.28
N SER A 586 -18.33 -7.13 -10.47
CA SER A 586 -17.32 -6.07 -10.53
C SER A 586 -15.99 -6.46 -9.93
N VAL A 587 -15.91 -7.57 -9.19
CA VAL A 587 -14.72 -7.95 -8.45
C VAL A 587 -13.74 -8.73 -9.33
N SER A 588 -12.47 -8.36 -9.25
CA SER A 588 -11.33 -9.11 -9.79
C SER A 588 -10.34 -9.39 -8.66
N LEU A 589 -9.66 -10.52 -8.74
CA LEU A 589 -8.76 -10.99 -7.67
C LEU A 589 -7.30 -11.03 -8.10
N SER A 590 -6.40 -10.80 -7.15
CA SER A 590 -4.99 -11.19 -7.23
C SER A 590 -4.76 -12.35 -6.27
N ALA A 591 -4.22 -13.47 -6.75
CA ALA A 591 -3.87 -14.61 -5.90
C ALA A 591 -2.34 -14.72 -5.75
N ASN A 592 -1.82 -14.58 -4.53
CA ASN A 592 -0.40 -14.67 -4.22
C ASN A 592 -0.10 -15.93 -3.41
N TRP A 593 0.72 -16.83 -3.96
CA TRP A 593 0.94 -18.18 -3.44
C TRP A 593 2.30 -18.33 -2.76
N MET A 594 2.30 -18.41 -1.43
CA MET A 594 3.50 -18.66 -0.62
C MET A 594 3.44 -20.11 -0.17
N TRP A 595 4.27 -20.97 -0.76
CA TRP A 595 4.20 -22.41 -0.54
C TRP A 595 5.57 -23.02 -0.26
N PRO A 596 5.69 -24.01 0.64
CA PRO A 596 6.96 -24.70 0.89
C PRO A 596 7.10 -25.92 -0.04
N CYS A 597 7.18 -25.72 -1.35
CA CYS A 597 7.27 -26.84 -2.30
C CYS A 597 8.44 -27.77 -1.98
N ARG A 598 8.25 -29.08 -2.22
CA ARG A 598 9.23 -30.15 -1.95
C ARG A 598 9.72 -30.26 -0.50
N SER A 599 9.17 -29.49 0.44
CA SER A 599 9.63 -29.46 1.83
C SER A 599 9.28 -30.74 2.60
N GLN A 600 8.19 -31.41 2.23
CA GLN A 600 7.70 -32.64 2.85
C GLN A 600 6.82 -33.42 1.89
N LYS A 601 6.63 -34.71 2.18
CA LYS A 601 5.78 -35.60 1.37
C LYS A 601 4.35 -35.08 1.28
N GLY A 602 3.79 -35.02 0.08
CA GLY A 602 2.43 -34.54 -0.19
C GLY A 602 2.22 -33.03 -0.16
N GLU A 603 3.28 -32.23 -0.04
CA GLU A 603 3.13 -30.77 -0.03
C GLU A 603 2.81 -30.20 -1.42
N ASP A 604 3.36 -30.79 -2.48
CA ASP A 604 3.11 -30.33 -3.84
C ASP A 604 1.70 -30.75 -4.30
N ALA A 605 1.23 -31.91 -3.81
CA ALA A 605 -0.17 -32.32 -3.96
C ALA A 605 -1.15 -31.35 -3.27
N ARG A 606 -0.77 -30.85 -2.08
CA ARG A 606 -1.56 -29.84 -1.34
C ARG A 606 -1.64 -28.50 -2.10
N LEU A 607 -0.53 -28.04 -2.70
CA LEU A 607 -0.54 -26.84 -3.56
C LEU A 607 -1.50 -26.99 -4.73
N TYR A 608 -1.43 -28.12 -5.46
CA TYR A 608 -2.34 -28.37 -6.58
C TYR A 608 -3.81 -28.35 -6.14
N GLN A 609 -4.12 -29.01 -5.02
CA GLN A 609 -5.46 -29.03 -4.45
C GLN A 609 -5.96 -27.62 -4.07
N ALA A 610 -5.09 -26.80 -3.48
CA ALA A 610 -5.37 -25.41 -3.11
C ALA A 610 -5.70 -24.54 -4.34
N VAL A 611 -4.84 -24.55 -5.35
CA VAL A 611 -5.02 -23.80 -6.60
C VAL A 611 -6.29 -24.23 -7.33
N LYS A 612 -6.53 -25.55 -7.42
CA LYS A 612 -7.75 -26.08 -8.04
C LYS A 612 -9.00 -25.62 -7.29
N ALA A 613 -9.02 -25.70 -5.96
CA ALA A 613 -10.17 -25.30 -5.16
C ALA A 613 -10.47 -23.80 -5.30
N LEU A 614 -9.44 -22.95 -5.32
CA LEU A 614 -9.60 -21.52 -5.58
C LEU A 614 -10.19 -21.26 -6.97
N SER A 615 -9.62 -21.91 -7.99
CA SER A 615 -10.08 -21.78 -9.38
C SER A 615 -11.54 -22.20 -9.52
N ASP A 616 -11.90 -23.39 -9.05
CA ASP A 616 -13.27 -23.92 -9.11
C ASP A 616 -14.25 -22.99 -8.39
N PHE A 617 -13.91 -22.52 -7.19
CA PHE A 617 -14.75 -21.61 -6.43
C PHE A 617 -14.95 -20.26 -7.15
N CYS A 618 -13.88 -19.68 -7.71
CA CYS A 618 -13.99 -18.45 -8.50
C CYS A 618 -14.84 -18.63 -9.77
N LEU A 619 -14.73 -19.80 -10.42
CA LEU A 619 -15.55 -20.17 -11.58
C LEU A 619 -17.03 -20.23 -11.21
N GLU A 620 -17.36 -20.91 -10.11
CA GLU A 620 -18.73 -21.02 -9.59
C GLU A 620 -19.31 -19.67 -9.14
N LEU A 621 -18.48 -18.79 -8.57
CA LEU A 621 -18.86 -17.42 -8.19
C LEU A 621 -19.05 -16.48 -9.40
N GLY A 622 -18.53 -16.83 -10.58
CA GLY A 622 -18.58 -15.98 -11.76
C GLY A 622 -17.57 -14.81 -11.77
N ILE A 623 -16.43 -14.97 -11.08
CA ILE A 623 -15.37 -13.94 -10.97
C ILE A 623 -14.02 -14.47 -11.49
N ASN A 624 -13.05 -13.57 -11.63
CA ASN A 624 -11.76 -13.86 -12.26
C ASN A 624 -10.56 -13.56 -11.37
N VAL A 625 -9.44 -14.22 -11.70
CA VAL A 625 -8.12 -14.01 -11.08
C VAL A 625 -7.12 -13.59 -12.16
N PRO A 626 -7.15 -12.34 -12.64
CA PRO A 626 -6.41 -11.90 -13.82
C PRO A 626 -4.93 -11.64 -13.55
N THR A 627 -4.50 -11.68 -12.28
CA THR A 627 -3.13 -11.42 -11.86
C THR A 627 -2.80 -12.22 -10.59
N GLY A 628 -1.52 -12.33 -10.26
CA GLY A 628 -1.03 -13.07 -9.11
C GLY A 628 0.48 -13.27 -9.17
N LYS A 629 1.04 -13.83 -8.10
CA LYS A 629 2.46 -14.18 -7.99
C LYS A 629 2.64 -15.42 -7.13
N ASP A 630 3.83 -15.99 -7.14
CA ASP A 630 4.18 -17.14 -6.30
C ASP A 630 5.58 -16.99 -5.69
N SER A 631 5.75 -17.63 -4.53
CA SER A 631 6.98 -17.74 -3.76
C SER A 631 7.04 -19.14 -3.16
N LEU A 632 7.79 -20.05 -3.78
CA LEU A 632 7.65 -21.50 -3.60
C LEU A 632 8.72 -22.19 -2.75
N SER A 633 9.52 -21.40 -2.05
CA SER A 633 10.62 -21.88 -1.19
C SER A 633 10.43 -21.44 0.26
N MET A 634 9.20 -21.52 0.78
CA MET A 634 8.81 -21.05 2.13
C MET A 634 9.25 -21.98 3.27
N THR A 635 10.54 -22.27 3.33
CA THR A 635 11.18 -23.15 4.32
C THR A 635 12.44 -22.49 4.87
N GLN A 636 12.70 -22.68 6.17
CA GLN A 636 13.93 -22.24 6.82
C GLN A 636 14.68 -23.44 7.41
N ASN A 637 15.94 -23.61 7.01
CA ASN A 637 16.84 -24.58 7.63
C ASN A 637 17.73 -23.89 8.66
N TYR A 638 18.10 -24.63 9.71
CA TYR A 638 18.98 -24.17 10.78
C TYR A 638 20.29 -24.99 10.84
N PRO A 639 21.40 -24.42 11.36
CA PRO A 639 22.68 -25.10 11.46
C PRO A 639 22.68 -26.37 12.32
N ASP A 640 21.70 -26.52 13.23
CA ASP A 640 21.52 -27.71 14.05
C ASP A 640 20.81 -28.86 13.31
N GLY A 641 20.46 -28.66 12.03
CA GLY A 641 19.73 -29.60 11.19
C GLY A 641 18.22 -29.55 11.37
N SER A 642 17.70 -28.67 12.23
CA SER A 642 16.26 -28.44 12.33
C SER A 642 15.73 -27.66 11.11
N LYS A 643 14.46 -27.89 10.80
CA LYS A 643 13.76 -27.30 9.66
C LYS A 643 12.41 -26.79 10.11
N VAL A 644 12.07 -25.57 9.71
CA VAL A 644 10.76 -24.96 9.94
C VAL A 644 10.07 -24.74 8.60
N ILE A 645 8.84 -25.23 8.49
CA ILE A 645 8.02 -25.20 7.27
C ILE A 645 6.92 -24.14 7.44
N SER A 646 6.81 -23.17 6.54
CA SER A 646 5.67 -22.26 6.60
C SER A 646 4.39 -22.96 6.17
N PRO A 647 3.24 -22.71 6.81
CA PRO A 647 1.96 -23.16 6.28
C PRO A 647 1.78 -22.71 4.83
N GLY A 648 1.33 -23.61 3.95
CA GLY A 648 0.96 -23.25 2.59
C GLY A 648 -0.12 -22.17 2.60
N THR A 649 0.16 -21.03 1.98
CA THR A 649 -0.62 -19.80 2.12
C THR A 649 -0.96 -19.23 0.76
N VAL A 650 -2.24 -18.92 0.55
CA VAL A 650 -2.67 -18.01 -0.51
C VAL A 650 -3.19 -16.73 0.13
N ILE A 651 -2.69 -15.59 -0.33
CA ILE A 651 -3.25 -14.28 0.01
C ILE A 651 -4.03 -13.79 -1.20
N VAL A 652 -5.32 -13.52 -1.00
CA VAL A 652 -6.22 -13.02 -2.03
C VAL A 652 -6.44 -11.53 -1.79
N SER A 653 -6.07 -10.70 -2.77
CA SER A 653 -6.46 -9.29 -2.80
C SER A 653 -7.63 -9.13 -3.76
N SER A 654 -8.72 -8.53 -3.31
CA SER A 654 -9.88 -8.21 -4.15
C SER A 654 -9.84 -6.74 -4.55
N ALA A 655 -10.33 -6.42 -5.76
CA ALA A 655 -10.59 -5.05 -6.18
C ALA A 655 -11.86 -4.94 -7.04
N GLY A 656 -12.57 -3.82 -6.94
CA GLY A 656 -13.77 -3.57 -7.74
C GLY A 656 -14.16 -2.10 -7.87
N GLU A 657 -14.86 -1.77 -8.97
CA GLU A 657 -15.39 -0.42 -9.21
C GLU A 657 -16.45 -0.06 -8.17
N VAL A 658 -16.26 1.07 -7.50
CA VAL A 658 -17.21 1.65 -6.55
C VAL A 658 -18.15 2.61 -7.27
N SER A 659 -19.45 2.39 -7.09
CA SER A 659 -20.51 3.16 -7.75
C SER A 659 -20.72 4.54 -7.14
N ASP A 660 -20.54 4.67 -5.83
CA ASP A 660 -20.67 5.89 -5.03
C ASP A 660 -19.82 5.78 -3.74
N VAL A 661 -18.67 6.45 -3.69
CA VAL A 661 -17.79 6.39 -2.50
C VAL A 661 -18.45 6.94 -1.22
N CYS A 662 -19.50 7.76 -1.33
CA CYS A 662 -20.23 8.31 -0.18
C CYS A 662 -21.19 7.29 0.47
N LYS A 663 -21.36 6.10 -0.13
CA LYS A 663 -22.22 5.01 0.40
C LYS A 663 -21.43 3.89 1.08
N VAL A 664 -20.10 3.99 1.18
CA VAL A 664 -19.27 2.99 1.86
C VAL A 664 -19.70 2.84 3.32
N VAL A 665 -19.97 1.61 3.74
CA VAL A 665 -20.46 1.28 5.08
C VAL A 665 -19.30 1.25 6.07
N SER A 666 -19.56 1.66 7.31
CA SER A 666 -18.59 1.63 8.40
C SER A 666 -18.82 0.40 9.29
N PRO A 667 -17.76 -0.18 9.90
CA PRO A 667 -17.93 -1.24 10.91
C PRO A 667 -18.43 -0.72 12.25
N VAL A 668 -18.27 0.58 12.52
CA VAL A 668 -18.63 1.19 13.81
C VAL A 668 -20.14 1.29 13.96
N LEU A 669 -20.65 0.74 15.07
CA LEU A 669 -22.04 0.80 15.47
C LEU A 669 -22.54 2.25 15.42
N ALA A 670 -23.54 2.50 14.59
CA ALA A 670 -24.15 3.81 14.44
C ALA A 670 -24.99 4.15 15.69
N ASP A 671 -24.98 5.44 16.06
CA ASP A 671 -25.82 5.99 17.12
C ASP A 671 -27.28 6.07 16.67
N CYS A 672 -27.96 4.92 16.70
CA CYS A 672 -29.37 4.77 16.32
C CYS A 672 -30.03 3.74 17.23
N LYS A 673 -30.78 4.19 18.26
CA LYS A 673 -31.42 3.28 19.24
C LYS A 673 -32.48 2.37 18.63
N GLU A 674 -33.26 2.89 17.69
CA GLU A 674 -34.30 2.14 16.96
C GLU A 674 -33.68 1.38 15.77
N SER A 675 -32.72 0.50 16.08
CA SER A 675 -32.03 -0.35 15.12
C SER A 675 -31.88 -1.78 15.62
N LEU A 676 -31.65 -2.69 14.68
CA LEU A 676 -31.44 -4.12 14.92
C LEU A 676 -30.09 -4.55 14.36
N LEU A 677 -29.49 -5.56 14.99
CA LEU A 677 -28.32 -6.26 14.51
C LEU A 677 -28.78 -7.58 13.88
N ILE A 678 -28.37 -7.83 12.63
CA ILE A 678 -28.67 -9.04 11.90
C ILE A 678 -27.38 -9.74 11.48
N HIS A 679 -27.35 -11.06 11.65
CA HIS A 679 -26.31 -11.94 11.15
C HIS A 679 -26.74 -12.52 9.80
N ILE A 680 -25.87 -12.44 8.80
CA ILE A 680 -26.05 -13.09 7.50
C ILE A 680 -24.91 -14.10 7.32
N ASP A 681 -25.26 -15.37 7.22
CA ASP A 681 -24.31 -16.44 6.92
C ASP A 681 -23.93 -16.39 5.44
N PHE A 682 -22.64 -16.52 5.14
CA PHE A 682 -22.11 -16.67 3.78
C PHE A 682 -21.58 -18.10 3.52
N SER A 683 -21.35 -18.89 4.58
CA SER A 683 -20.69 -20.18 4.49
C SER A 683 -21.63 -21.32 4.07
N PHE A 684 -22.90 -21.26 4.47
CA PHE A 684 -23.84 -22.37 4.41
C PHE A 684 -23.27 -23.67 5.04
N ASP A 685 -22.35 -23.51 6.01
CA ASP A 685 -21.69 -24.59 6.74
C ASP A 685 -22.12 -24.56 8.22
N LYS A 686 -21.95 -25.68 8.90
CA LYS A 686 -22.02 -25.71 10.36
C LYS A 686 -20.84 -24.90 10.92
N GLN A 687 -21.04 -24.30 12.09
CA GLN A 687 -19.96 -23.65 12.82
C GLN A 687 -18.85 -24.65 13.14
N ARG A 688 -17.60 -24.21 12.98
CA ARG A 688 -16.38 -25.02 13.11
C ARG A 688 -15.25 -24.20 13.72
N LEU A 689 -14.37 -24.86 14.49
CA LEU A 689 -13.30 -24.18 15.25
C LEU A 689 -11.89 -24.53 14.76
N GLY A 690 -11.72 -25.50 13.87
CA GLY A 690 -10.43 -25.79 13.26
C GLY A 690 -9.94 -24.58 12.47
N GLY A 691 -8.65 -24.28 12.58
CA GLY A 691 -8.02 -23.14 11.94
C GLY A 691 -8.31 -21.78 12.59
N SER A 692 -9.11 -21.72 13.66
CA SER A 692 -9.50 -20.45 14.29
C SER A 692 -8.40 -19.82 15.16
N ALA A 693 -8.51 -18.52 15.39
CA ALA A 693 -7.74 -17.79 16.40
C ALA A 693 -7.93 -18.39 17.80
N LEU A 694 -9.13 -18.91 18.13
CA LEU A 694 -9.34 -19.65 19.38
C LEU A 694 -8.44 -20.89 19.44
N ALA A 695 -8.41 -21.68 18.36
CA ALA A 695 -7.55 -22.86 18.30
C ALA A 695 -6.07 -22.51 18.44
N GLN A 696 -5.63 -21.49 17.73
CA GLN A 696 -4.27 -20.97 17.84
C GLN A 696 -3.93 -20.57 19.28
N SER A 697 -4.82 -19.82 19.95
CA SER A 697 -4.61 -19.38 21.34
C SER A 697 -4.47 -20.55 22.34
N LEU A 698 -4.98 -21.72 21.98
CA LEU A 698 -4.92 -22.97 22.76
C LEU A 698 -3.85 -23.95 22.25
N ASN A 699 -2.92 -23.49 21.39
CA ASN A 699 -1.89 -24.32 20.76
C ASN A 699 -2.45 -25.52 19.99
N ARG A 700 -3.49 -25.27 19.19
CA ARG A 700 -4.13 -26.26 18.32
C ARG A 700 -4.33 -25.68 16.93
N VAL A 701 -4.40 -26.57 15.95
CA VAL A 701 -4.91 -26.26 14.61
C VAL A 701 -6.34 -26.79 14.48
N GLY A 702 -6.57 -28.06 14.80
CA GLY A 702 -7.86 -28.73 14.62
C GLY A 702 -8.16 -29.11 13.18
N SER A 703 -8.82 -30.26 12.99
CA SER A 703 -9.15 -30.79 11.66
C SER A 703 -10.57 -30.44 11.21
N ASP A 704 -11.44 -30.06 12.14
CA ASP A 704 -12.81 -29.59 11.85
C ASP A 704 -12.79 -28.11 11.38
N VAL A 705 -12.30 -27.84 10.17
CA VAL A 705 -12.21 -26.47 9.57
C VAL A 705 -13.47 -26.09 8.77
N PRO A 706 -13.89 -24.81 8.78
CA PRO A 706 -15.00 -24.32 7.94
C PRO A 706 -14.64 -24.26 6.45
N THR A 707 -15.67 -24.10 5.62
CA THR A 707 -15.56 -23.76 4.19
C THR A 707 -16.86 -23.10 3.72
N VAL A 708 -16.89 -22.62 2.47
CA VAL A 708 -18.14 -22.27 1.78
C VAL A 708 -18.67 -23.53 1.10
N ARG A 709 -19.85 -24.01 1.50
CA ARG A 709 -20.46 -25.23 0.95
C ARG A 709 -21.24 -25.03 -0.34
N ASP A 710 -21.69 -23.80 -0.58
CA ASP A 710 -22.51 -23.45 -1.73
C ASP A 710 -22.07 -22.06 -2.25
N ALA A 711 -21.34 -22.06 -3.37
CA ALA A 711 -20.88 -20.83 -4.02
C ALA A 711 -22.03 -19.98 -4.57
N GLY A 712 -23.12 -20.61 -5.02
CA GLY A 712 -24.32 -19.91 -5.49
C GLY A 712 -25.01 -19.15 -4.36
N TYR A 713 -25.15 -19.78 -3.19
CA TYR A 713 -25.63 -19.13 -1.98
C TYR A 713 -24.71 -17.97 -1.56
N PHE A 714 -23.39 -18.16 -1.58
CA PHE A 714 -22.43 -17.09 -1.27
C PHE A 714 -22.61 -15.89 -2.21
N ALA A 715 -22.69 -16.13 -3.52
CA ALA A 715 -22.90 -15.08 -4.51
C ALA A 715 -24.26 -14.36 -4.32
N ALA A 716 -25.31 -15.09 -3.95
CA ALA A 716 -26.62 -14.51 -3.64
C ALA A 716 -26.56 -13.63 -2.37
N ALA A 717 -25.91 -14.09 -1.30
CA ALA A 717 -25.69 -13.34 -0.07
C ALA A 717 -24.91 -12.04 -0.33
N PHE A 718 -23.79 -12.14 -1.07
CA PHE A 718 -22.99 -10.98 -1.47
C PHE A 718 -23.85 -9.93 -2.18
N ASN A 719 -24.57 -10.34 -3.23
CA ASN A 719 -25.38 -9.43 -4.02
C ASN A 719 -26.59 -8.88 -3.26
N ALA A 720 -27.15 -9.64 -2.30
CA ALA A 720 -28.21 -9.15 -1.43
C ALA A 720 -27.70 -8.03 -0.51
N VAL A 721 -26.54 -8.22 0.13
CA VAL A 721 -25.90 -7.16 0.95
C VAL A 721 -25.59 -5.92 0.10
N GLN A 722 -25.07 -6.09 -1.11
CA GLN A 722 -24.85 -4.99 -2.06
C GLN A 722 -26.13 -4.20 -2.36
N GLN A 723 -27.27 -4.89 -2.57
CA GLN A 723 -28.56 -4.22 -2.77
C GLN A 723 -29.04 -3.45 -1.53
N LEU A 724 -28.80 -3.97 -0.32
CA LEU A 724 -29.11 -3.28 0.94
C LEU A 724 -28.30 -1.99 1.08
N ILE A 725 -27.01 -2.04 0.75
CA ILE A 725 -26.11 -0.87 0.77
C ILE A 725 -26.55 0.16 -0.27
N GLU A 726 -26.84 -0.26 -1.50
CA GLU A 726 -27.24 0.64 -2.58
C GLU A 726 -28.54 1.39 -2.24
N LYS A 727 -29.47 0.71 -1.56
CA LYS A 727 -30.73 1.26 -1.02
C LYS A 727 -30.57 2.05 0.28
N ARG A 728 -29.34 2.20 0.81
CA ARG A 728 -29.02 2.88 2.09
C ARG A 728 -29.77 2.31 3.29
N MET A 729 -29.99 1.00 3.32
CA MET A 729 -30.67 0.30 4.43
C MET A 729 -29.70 -0.13 5.55
N VAL A 730 -28.40 -0.15 5.26
CA VAL A 730 -27.34 -0.53 6.21
C VAL A 730 -26.76 0.71 6.88
N LEU A 731 -26.80 0.75 8.22
CA LEU A 731 -26.23 1.82 9.03
C LEU A 731 -24.74 1.59 9.34
N ALA A 732 -24.42 0.35 9.67
CA ALA A 732 -23.09 -0.16 9.96
C ALA A 732 -23.02 -1.65 9.60
N GLY A 733 -21.83 -2.19 9.37
CA GLY A 733 -21.65 -3.62 9.16
C GLY A 733 -20.19 -4.02 9.15
N HIS A 734 -19.92 -5.23 9.61
CA HIS A 734 -18.58 -5.78 9.80
C HIS A 734 -18.57 -7.28 9.53
N ASP A 735 -17.47 -7.82 9.02
CA ASP A 735 -17.34 -9.23 8.68
C ASP A 735 -17.02 -10.13 9.88
N ILE A 736 -17.24 -11.44 9.71
CA ILE A 736 -16.84 -12.47 10.67
C ILE A 736 -15.59 -13.14 10.13
N SER A 737 -14.46 -12.78 10.73
CA SER A 737 -13.12 -13.25 10.39
C SER A 737 -12.38 -13.73 11.64
N ALA A 738 -11.13 -13.34 11.85
CA ALA A 738 -10.29 -13.82 12.95
C ALA A 738 -10.90 -13.48 14.32
N GLY A 739 -11.11 -14.49 15.17
CA GLY A 739 -11.75 -14.36 16.47
C GLY A 739 -13.28 -14.55 16.48
N GLY A 740 -13.91 -14.62 15.31
CA GLY A 740 -15.32 -14.95 15.13
C GLY A 740 -16.29 -13.87 15.57
N LEU A 741 -17.57 -14.24 15.67
CA LEU A 741 -18.70 -13.33 15.93
C LEU A 741 -18.51 -12.43 17.15
N ILE A 742 -17.89 -12.93 18.23
CA ILE A 742 -17.69 -12.11 19.44
C ILE A 742 -16.73 -10.95 19.21
N VAL A 743 -15.68 -11.16 18.43
CA VAL A 743 -14.72 -10.10 18.08
C VAL A 743 -15.38 -9.09 17.17
N THR A 744 -16.09 -9.54 16.13
CA THR A 744 -16.89 -8.66 15.25
C THR A 744 -17.79 -7.72 16.06
N LEU A 745 -18.57 -8.24 17.00
CA LEU A 745 -19.50 -7.44 17.82
C LEU A 745 -18.79 -6.45 18.74
N LEU A 746 -17.64 -6.84 19.29
CA LEU A 746 -16.81 -5.97 20.13
C LEU A 746 -16.17 -4.85 19.29
N GLU A 747 -15.61 -5.17 18.14
CA GLU A 747 -14.97 -4.24 17.21
C GLU A 747 -15.96 -3.20 16.67
N MET A 748 -17.20 -3.60 16.36
CA MET A 748 -18.29 -2.66 16.06
C MET A 748 -18.51 -1.62 17.17
N CYS A 749 -18.17 -1.93 18.43
CA CYS A 749 -18.35 -1.04 19.58
C CYS A 749 -17.10 -0.26 19.99
N PHE A 750 -15.89 -0.67 19.57
CA PHE A 750 -14.63 -0.18 20.15
C PHE A 750 -14.38 1.30 19.90
N ALA A 751 -14.72 1.79 18.71
CA ALA A 751 -14.45 3.18 18.32
C ALA A 751 -15.43 4.21 18.87
N ASN A 752 -16.46 3.78 19.60
CA ASN A 752 -17.40 4.64 20.31
C ASN A 752 -17.01 4.77 21.79
N VAL A 753 -17.29 5.92 22.41
CA VAL A 753 -17.12 6.12 23.87
C VAL A 753 -18.39 5.82 24.68
N LYS A 754 -19.49 5.49 24.02
CA LYS A 754 -20.81 5.22 24.62
C LYS A 754 -21.52 4.07 23.90
N GLY A 755 -22.51 3.50 24.57
CA GLY A 755 -23.37 2.45 24.04
C GLY A 755 -22.74 1.05 24.05
N GLY A 756 -23.58 0.04 23.94
CA GLY A 756 -23.25 -1.38 23.90
C GLY A 756 -24.30 -2.16 23.11
N MET A 757 -24.47 -3.45 23.39
CA MET A 757 -25.46 -4.28 22.70
C MET A 757 -26.19 -5.24 23.64
N GLU A 758 -27.46 -5.47 23.37
CA GLU A 758 -28.24 -6.58 23.90
C GLU A 758 -28.45 -7.62 22.80
N LEU A 759 -27.96 -8.83 23.02
CA LEU A 759 -27.84 -9.88 22.01
C LEU A 759 -28.60 -11.14 22.44
N SER A 760 -29.36 -11.74 21.53
CA SER A 760 -29.92 -13.08 21.64
C SER A 760 -29.43 -13.90 20.47
N LEU A 761 -28.61 -14.91 20.76
CA LEU A 761 -28.00 -15.73 19.72
C LEU A 761 -28.88 -16.93 19.35
N ASP A 762 -30.05 -17.13 19.98
CA ASP A 762 -30.88 -18.33 19.87
C ASP A 762 -31.33 -18.68 18.43
N GLN A 763 -31.39 -17.68 17.55
CA GLN A 763 -31.72 -17.87 16.13
C GLN A 763 -30.56 -18.45 15.31
N ILE A 764 -29.32 -18.41 15.82
CA ILE A 764 -28.16 -19.05 15.18
C ILE A 764 -28.17 -20.54 15.51
N GLY A 765 -27.99 -21.39 14.49
CA GLY A 765 -28.00 -22.85 14.65
C GLY A 765 -26.89 -23.36 15.59
N GLY A 766 -27.14 -24.47 16.29
CA GLY A 766 -26.23 -25.07 17.28
C GLY A 766 -26.78 -25.01 18.70
N LYS A 767 -25.98 -25.40 19.70
CA LYS A 767 -26.24 -25.17 21.14
C LYS A 767 -24.98 -24.79 21.93
N ASP A 768 -23.83 -24.86 21.27
CA ASP A 768 -22.54 -24.62 21.88
C ASP A 768 -22.22 -23.13 21.76
N LEU A 769 -22.21 -22.45 22.91
CA LEU A 769 -21.96 -21.02 22.98
C LEU A 769 -20.55 -20.66 22.50
N ILE A 770 -19.52 -21.41 22.91
CA ILE A 770 -18.13 -21.12 22.52
C ILE A 770 -17.99 -21.28 21.01
N LYS A 771 -18.55 -22.36 20.45
CA LYS A 771 -18.55 -22.58 19.01
C LYS A 771 -19.32 -21.47 18.25
N THR A 772 -20.42 -20.98 18.81
CA THR A 772 -21.20 -19.89 18.21
C THR A 772 -20.43 -18.56 18.19
N LEU A 773 -19.66 -18.28 19.24
CA LEU A 773 -18.94 -17.02 19.40
C LEU A 773 -17.62 -16.97 18.63
N PHE A 774 -16.88 -18.09 18.54
CA PHE A 774 -15.51 -18.12 18.03
C PHE A 774 -15.34 -18.85 16.69
N ALA A 775 -16.40 -19.40 16.10
CA ALA A 775 -16.31 -19.95 14.76
C ALA A 775 -16.05 -18.84 13.74
N GLU A 776 -15.08 -19.09 12.85
CA GLU A 776 -14.64 -18.15 11.80
C GLU A 776 -15.24 -18.58 10.45
N ASN A 777 -16.50 -18.98 10.47
CA ASN A 777 -17.26 -19.24 9.27
C ASN A 777 -17.54 -17.91 8.56
N PRO A 778 -17.37 -17.83 7.22
CA PRO A 778 -17.69 -16.62 6.47
C PRO A 778 -19.11 -16.12 6.75
N GLY A 779 -19.23 -14.86 7.12
CA GLY A 779 -20.51 -14.19 7.42
C GLY A 779 -20.31 -12.71 7.69
N VAL A 780 -21.41 -11.98 7.85
CA VAL A 780 -21.39 -10.55 8.20
C VAL A 780 -22.45 -10.22 9.25
N VAL A 781 -22.18 -9.20 10.05
CA VAL A 781 -23.16 -8.57 10.94
C VAL A 781 -23.52 -7.20 10.39
N LEU A 782 -24.81 -6.92 10.19
CA LEU A 782 -25.31 -5.63 9.75
C LEU A 782 -26.15 -4.97 10.84
N GLN A 783 -26.02 -3.66 10.99
CA GLN A 783 -26.95 -2.83 11.72
C GLN A 783 -27.92 -2.16 10.73
N ILE A 784 -29.21 -2.30 10.97
CA ILE A 784 -30.28 -1.70 10.15
C ILE A 784 -31.28 -0.96 11.04
N GLU A 785 -31.94 0.08 10.54
CA GLU A 785 -33.07 0.67 11.28
C GLU A 785 -34.19 -0.37 11.46
N SER A 786 -34.81 -0.44 12.64
CA SER A 786 -35.83 -1.45 12.94
C SER A 786 -37.01 -1.41 11.96
N LYS A 787 -37.37 -0.21 11.48
CA LYS A 787 -38.44 -0.01 10.48
C LYS A 787 -38.13 -0.60 9.10
N GLN A 788 -36.87 -0.94 8.81
CA GLN A 788 -36.45 -1.52 7.53
C GLN A 788 -36.48 -3.05 7.56
N MET A 789 -36.66 -3.69 8.73
CA MET A 789 -36.53 -5.14 8.90
C MET A 789 -37.40 -5.94 7.92
N ASP A 790 -38.69 -5.57 7.76
CA ASP A 790 -39.60 -6.29 6.84
C ASP A 790 -39.11 -6.23 5.38
N ALA A 791 -38.55 -5.10 4.96
CA ALA A 791 -38.01 -4.92 3.61
C ALA A 791 -36.70 -5.70 3.43
N VAL A 792 -35.86 -5.73 4.47
CA VAL A 792 -34.60 -6.47 4.50
C VAL A 792 -34.86 -7.98 4.46
N GLU A 793 -35.74 -8.48 5.32
CA GLU A 793 -36.11 -9.90 5.36
C GLU A 793 -36.71 -10.36 4.04
N LYS A 794 -37.62 -9.55 3.46
CA LYS A 794 -38.19 -9.84 2.14
C LYS A 794 -37.09 -9.96 1.07
N LEU A 795 -36.15 -9.01 1.02
CA LEU A 795 -35.07 -9.02 0.04
C LEU A 795 -34.17 -10.25 0.21
N LEU A 796 -33.77 -10.57 1.44
CA LEU A 796 -32.91 -11.72 1.74
C LEU A 796 -33.63 -13.04 1.41
N LYS A 797 -34.91 -13.16 1.75
CA LYS A 797 -35.73 -14.32 1.42
C LYS A 797 -35.92 -14.51 -0.08
N GLU A 798 -36.15 -13.43 -0.83
CA GLU A 798 -36.22 -13.46 -2.31
C GLU A 798 -34.89 -13.88 -2.94
N ALA A 799 -33.76 -13.54 -2.31
CA ALA A 799 -32.43 -13.99 -2.71
C ALA A 799 -32.09 -15.42 -2.23
N GLY A 800 -32.93 -16.05 -1.41
CA GLY A 800 -32.65 -17.37 -0.82
C GLY A 800 -31.60 -17.35 0.30
N VAL A 801 -31.36 -16.18 0.90
CA VAL A 801 -30.32 -15.93 1.91
C VAL A 801 -30.91 -15.99 3.31
N GLY A 802 -30.27 -16.75 4.20
CA GLY A 802 -30.67 -16.84 5.59
C GLY A 802 -30.15 -15.67 6.42
N CYS A 803 -30.99 -15.15 7.31
CA CYS A 803 -30.55 -14.17 8.32
C CYS A 803 -31.11 -14.50 9.70
N ALA A 804 -30.40 -14.05 10.73
CA ALA A 804 -30.83 -14.13 12.12
C ALA A 804 -30.81 -12.73 12.73
N VAL A 805 -31.88 -12.32 13.41
CA VAL A 805 -31.86 -11.11 14.23
C VAL A 805 -31.17 -11.47 15.54
N ILE A 806 -29.99 -10.89 15.75
CA ILE A 806 -29.11 -11.27 16.86
C ILE A 806 -29.10 -10.26 18.00
N GLY A 807 -29.66 -9.07 17.82
CA GLY A 807 -29.76 -8.11 18.91
C GLY A 807 -30.13 -6.69 18.53
N ARG A 808 -29.90 -5.77 19.46
CA ARG A 808 -30.13 -4.32 19.34
C ARG A 808 -29.08 -3.52 20.12
N PRO A 809 -28.88 -2.22 19.82
CA PRO A 809 -28.04 -1.37 20.65
C PRO A 809 -28.56 -1.24 22.07
N ALA A 810 -27.65 -1.04 23.02
CA ALA A 810 -27.93 -0.80 24.43
C ALA A 810 -27.27 0.50 24.90
N ASP A 811 -27.85 1.15 25.92
CA ASP A 811 -27.28 2.37 26.50
C ASP A 811 -26.04 2.08 27.38
N ALA A 812 -26.05 0.95 28.10
CA ALA A 812 -24.94 0.55 28.96
C ALA A 812 -23.74 0.08 28.13
N ARG A 813 -22.53 0.34 28.64
CA ARG A 813 -21.26 0.04 27.96
C ARG A 813 -20.84 -1.43 28.11
N ASN A 814 -21.75 -2.36 27.79
CA ASN A 814 -21.55 -3.80 27.87
C ASN A 814 -22.15 -4.51 26.65
N LEU A 815 -21.61 -5.69 26.34
CA LEU A 815 -22.32 -6.69 25.53
C LEU A 815 -23.07 -7.64 26.47
N TYR A 816 -24.40 -7.63 26.39
CA TYR A 816 -25.25 -8.58 27.08
C TYR A 816 -25.64 -9.70 26.12
N ILE A 817 -25.12 -10.90 26.33
CA ILE A 817 -25.31 -12.05 25.44
C ILE A 817 -26.23 -13.05 26.12
N ARG A 818 -27.34 -13.37 25.46
CA ARG A 818 -28.25 -14.44 25.84
C ARG A 818 -28.15 -15.62 24.88
N ARG A 819 -28.01 -16.82 25.43
CA ARG A 819 -28.15 -18.09 24.71
C ARG A 819 -28.79 -19.14 25.59
N ASP A 820 -29.87 -19.76 25.14
CA ASP A 820 -30.56 -20.87 25.82
C ASP A 820 -30.86 -20.58 27.31
N GLY A 821 -31.23 -19.34 27.63
CA GLY A 821 -31.54 -18.88 29.00
C GLY A 821 -30.32 -18.56 29.88
N LYS A 822 -29.09 -18.68 29.37
CA LYS A 822 -27.87 -18.18 30.03
C LYS A 822 -27.63 -16.73 29.61
N ASP A 823 -27.38 -15.86 30.58
CA ASP A 823 -27.02 -14.46 30.36
C ASP A 823 -25.54 -14.23 30.70
N ILE A 824 -24.81 -13.58 29.81
CA ILE A 824 -23.39 -13.23 29.94
C ILE A 824 -23.24 -11.73 29.72
N SER A 825 -22.38 -11.09 30.51
CA SER A 825 -22.05 -9.68 30.37
C SER A 825 -20.55 -9.53 30.12
N ILE A 826 -20.18 -8.84 29.05
CA ILE A 826 -18.78 -8.54 28.69
C ILE A 826 -18.60 -7.03 28.69
N ASP A 827 -17.60 -6.56 29.45
CA ASP A 827 -17.21 -5.15 29.53
C ASP A 827 -16.45 -4.76 28.25
N ILE A 828 -17.06 -3.88 27.46
CA ILE A 828 -16.52 -3.48 26.15
C ILE A 828 -15.21 -2.71 26.31
N ASP A 829 -15.13 -1.79 27.29
CA ASP A 829 -13.96 -0.93 27.44
C ASP A 829 -12.77 -1.74 27.95
N LYS A 830 -12.99 -2.68 28.89
CA LYS A 830 -11.96 -3.63 29.33
C LYS A 830 -11.45 -4.48 28.17
N MET A 831 -12.34 -5.01 27.33
CA MET A 831 -11.94 -5.80 26.16
C MET A 831 -11.21 -4.97 25.12
N ARG A 832 -11.62 -3.70 24.91
CA ARG A 832 -10.93 -2.76 24.01
C ARG A 832 -9.51 -2.47 24.48
N ASP A 833 -9.31 -2.22 25.78
CA ASP A 833 -7.97 -1.98 26.32
C ASP A 833 -7.08 -3.22 26.15
N LEU A 834 -7.64 -4.41 26.36
CA LEU A 834 -6.93 -5.67 26.16
C LEU A 834 -6.56 -5.89 24.68
N TRP A 835 -7.47 -5.61 23.77
CA TRP A 835 -7.25 -5.63 22.32
C TRP A 835 -6.19 -4.60 21.87
N TYR A 836 -6.19 -3.41 22.47
CA TYR A 836 -5.21 -2.36 22.16
C TYR A 836 -3.81 -2.70 22.68
N ARG A 837 -3.71 -3.46 23.76
CA ARG A 837 -2.45 -3.73 24.47
C ARG A 837 -1.31 -4.21 23.57
N THR A 838 -1.57 -5.09 22.61
CA THR A 838 -0.54 -5.57 21.66
C THR A 838 0.05 -4.41 20.87
N SER A 839 -0.79 -3.49 20.37
CA SER A 839 -0.34 -2.29 19.67
C SER A 839 0.54 -1.41 20.54
N TYR A 840 0.15 -1.22 21.81
CA TYR A 840 0.95 -0.46 22.77
C TYR A 840 2.35 -1.07 22.96
N LEU A 841 2.44 -2.39 23.09
CA LEU A 841 3.72 -3.07 23.30
C LEU A 841 4.67 -2.91 22.10
N PHE A 842 4.16 -2.97 20.86
CA PHE A 842 4.95 -2.67 19.67
C PHE A 842 5.34 -1.19 19.61
N ASP A 843 4.42 -0.28 19.92
CA ASP A 843 4.68 1.16 19.83
C ASP A 843 5.74 1.63 20.87
N LEU A 844 5.90 0.93 22.00
CA LEU A 844 7.00 1.16 22.95
C LEU A 844 8.39 1.04 22.32
N ARG A 845 8.52 0.30 21.22
CA ARG A 845 9.77 0.10 20.49
C ARG A 845 9.93 1.05 19.30
N GLN A 846 8.86 1.75 18.92
CA GLN A 846 8.81 2.61 17.73
C GLN A 846 8.70 4.10 18.08
N SER A 847 8.22 4.42 19.27
CA SER A 847 8.04 5.78 19.77
C SER A 847 8.95 6.06 20.97
N GLU A 848 9.51 7.27 21.03
CA GLU A 848 10.34 7.73 22.15
C GLU A 848 9.53 8.58 23.17
N ASN A 849 10.20 9.02 24.24
CA ASN A 849 9.69 9.98 25.23
C ASN A 849 8.37 9.58 25.93
N GLY A 850 8.12 8.27 26.08
CA GLY A 850 6.92 7.74 26.72
C GLY A 850 5.63 7.97 25.90
N CYS A 851 5.74 8.31 24.62
CA CYS A 851 4.57 8.62 23.79
C CYS A 851 3.63 7.42 23.60
N ALA A 852 4.17 6.20 23.49
CA ALA A 852 3.37 4.99 23.40
C ALA A 852 2.48 4.77 24.65
N GLU A 853 3.01 5.02 25.85
CA GLU A 853 2.25 4.95 27.11
C GLU A 853 1.17 6.02 27.16
N LYS A 854 1.50 7.27 26.78
CA LYS A 854 0.52 8.36 26.68
C LYS A 854 -0.61 8.02 25.70
N ARG A 855 -0.29 7.48 24.52
CA ARG A 855 -1.29 7.07 23.53
C ARG A 855 -2.21 5.99 24.08
N TYR A 856 -1.65 4.94 24.66
CA TYR A 856 -2.44 3.88 25.30
C TYR A 856 -3.30 4.39 26.47
N GLY A 857 -2.80 5.32 27.28
CA GLY A 857 -3.55 5.89 28.40
C GLY A 857 -4.62 6.92 28.00
N ASN A 858 -4.47 7.56 26.84
CA ASN A 858 -5.31 8.70 26.45
C ASN A 858 -6.28 8.41 25.31
N TYR A 859 -6.04 7.42 24.44
CA TYR A 859 -6.81 7.26 23.19
C TYR A 859 -8.34 7.27 23.42
N SER A 860 -8.82 6.56 24.45
CA SER A 860 -10.24 6.45 24.78
C SER A 860 -10.89 7.73 25.35
N ARG A 861 -10.08 8.72 25.74
CA ARG A 861 -10.51 9.99 26.37
C ARG A 861 -10.43 11.18 25.43
N LEU A 862 -9.97 10.96 24.20
CA LEU A 862 -9.75 12.01 23.20
C LEU A 862 -10.65 11.82 21.96
N PRO A 863 -11.97 11.63 22.11
CA PRO A 863 -12.85 11.48 20.95
C PRO A 863 -12.89 12.77 20.13
N LEU A 864 -12.98 12.63 18.81
CA LEU A 864 -13.18 13.74 17.91
C LEU A 864 -14.45 14.52 18.25
N ASN A 865 -14.30 15.82 18.47
CA ASN A 865 -15.40 16.69 18.85
C ASN A 865 -15.54 17.87 17.89
N PHE A 866 -16.62 17.86 17.11
CA PHE A 866 -16.88 18.87 16.10
C PHE A 866 -17.72 20.02 16.65
N LYS A 867 -17.40 21.23 16.20
CA LYS A 867 -18.21 22.43 16.38
C LYS A 867 -18.16 23.24 15.10
N PHE A 868 -19.29 23.36 14.44
CA PHE A 868 -19.46 24.15 13.22
C PHE A 868 -19.98 25.55 13.55
N ASN A 869 -19.75 26.51 12.66
CA ASN A 869 -20.42 27.80 12.71
C ASN A 869 -21.95 27.63 12.51
N TYR A 870 -22.75 28.43 13.19
CA TYR A 870 -24.22 28.31 13.17
C TYR A 870 -24.84 28.52 11.78
N ASN A 871 -24.16 29.27 10.91
CA ASN A 871 -24.59 29.58 9.55
C ASN A 871 -24.06 28.59 8.49
N PHE A 872 -23.30 27.57 8.90
CA PHE A 872 -22.74 26.58 7.98
C PHE A 872 -23.83 25.59 7.52
N THR A 873 -24.20 25.66 6.24
CA THR A 873 -25.23 24.79 5.65
C THR A 873 -24.66 23.54 4.98
N GLY A 874 -23.33 23.43 4.85
CA GLY A 874 -22.66 22.34 4.15
C GLY A 874 -22.94 22.27 2.64
N LYS A 875 -23.46 23.34 2.02
CA LYS A 875 -23.78 23.36 0.59
C LYS A 875 -22.77 24.20 -0.18
N THR A 876 -22.37 23.72 -1.35
CA THR A 876 -21.51 24.45 -2.29
C THR A 876 -22.08 25.82 -2.67
N ALA A 877 -23.41 25.89 -2.85
CA ALA A 877 -24.14 27.11 -3.17
C ALA A 877 -23.96 28.24 -2.13
N GLN A 878 -23.73 27.93 -0.84
CA GLN A 878 -23.47 28.93 0.20
C GLN A 878 -22.25 29.81 -0.14
N TYR A 879 -21.27 29.24 -0.83
CA TYR A 879 -20.02 29.89 -1.17
C TYR A 879 -19.91 30.28 -2.65
N GLY A 880 -20.97 30.05 -3.44
CA GLY A 880 -20.98 30.29 -4.89
C GLY A 880 -20.03 29.37 -5.66
N LEU A 881 -19.80 28.16 -5.17
CA LEU A 881 -18.91 27.19 -5.83
C LEU A 881 -19.65 26.49 -6.96
N ASP A 882 -19.00 26.44 -8.11
CA ASP A 882 -19.44 25.65 -9.25
C ASP A 882 -18.42 24.52 -9.49
N PRO A 883 -18.70 23.29 -9.02
CA PRO A 883 -17.79 22.17 -9.24
C PRO A 883 -17.77 21.75 -10.72
N ASP A 884 -18.75 22.16 -11.54
CA ASP A 884 -18.83 21.85 -12.97
C ASP A 884 -18.16 22.94 -13.83
N ARG A 885 -17.49 23.93 -13.22
CA ARG A 885 -16.73 24.96 -13.90
C ARG A 885 -15.75 24.33 -14.91
N ARG A 886 -15.62 24.95 -16.07
CA ARG A 886 -14.60 24.59 -17.10
C ARG A 886 -13.88 25.81 -17.68
N THR A 887 -14.29 27.01 -17.29
CA THR A 887 -13.74 28.28 -17.79
C THR A 887 -12.90 28.97 -16.72
N ALA A 888 -11.91 29.74 -17.18
CA ALA A 888 -11.07 30.57 -16.34
C ALA A 888 -11.87 31.69 -15.66
N THR A 889 -11.53 32.02 -14.41
CA THR A 889 -12.11 33.15 -13.65
C THR A 889 -11.26 34.42 -13.74
N GLY A 890 -9.98 34.29 -14.10
CA GLY A 890 -8.99 35.35 -14.09
C GLY A 890 -8.41 35.64 -12.71
N VAL A 891 -8.79 34.91 -11.66
CA VAL A 891 -8.19 35.02 -10.31
C VAL A 891 -7.09 33.98 -10.19
N LYS A 892 -5.83 34.42 -10.14
CA LYS A 892 -4.67 33.55 -10.36
C LYS A 892 -3.98 33.13 -9.08
N ALA A 893 -3.78 31.83 -8.91
CA ALA A 893 -2.93 31.23 -7.89
C ALA A 893 -1.88 30.30 -8.51
N ALA A 894 -0.82 29.99 -7.77
CA ALA A 894 0.19 29.03 -8.18
C ALA A 894 0.49 28.03 -7.05
N ILE A 895 0.64 26.75 -7.42
CA ILE A 895 1.25 25.75 -6.56
C ILE A 895 2.74 25.76 -6.82
N ILE A 896 3.52 26.03 -5.77
CA ILE A 896 4.97 25.95 -5.81
C ILE A 896 5.39 24.60 -5.26
N ARG A 897 6.13 23.84 -6.07
CA ARG A 897 6.57 22.48 -5.73
C ARG A 897 8.04 22.21 -6.03
N GLU A 898 8.61 21.23 -5.35
CA GLU A 898 10.00 20.78 -5.50
C GLU A 898 10.04 19.25 -5.60
N LYS A 899 11.13 18.68 -6.09
CA LYS A 899 11.32 17.22 -6.09
C LYS A 899 11.03 16.61 -4.71
N GLY A 900 10.17 15.60 -4.67
CA GLY A 900 9.75 14.91 -3.45
C GLY A 900 8.50 15.51 -2.76
N THR A 901 7.98 16.66 -3.19
CA THR A 901 6.63 17.06 -2.77
C THR A 901 5.59 16.06 -3.32
N ASN A 902 4.44 15.95 -2.67
CA ASN A 902 3.41 14.99 -3.07
C ASN A 902 1.95 15.38 -2.80
N GLY A 903 1.68 16.58 -2.29
CA GLY A 903 0.33 17.07 -2.00
C GLY A 903 -0.16 18.20 -2.91
N GLU A 904 0.27 18.22 -4.17
CA GLU A 904 0.05 19.37 -5.06
C GLU A 904 -1.33 19.39 -5.71
N ARG A 905 -1.85 18.22 -6.11
CA ARG A 905 -3.09 18.14 -6.89
C ARG A 905 -4.31 18.40 -6.04
N GLU A 906 -4.39 17.83 -4.85
CA GLU A 906 -5.49 18.08 -3.93
C GLU A 906 -5.56 19.55 -3.50
N MET A 907 -4.39 20.19 -3.33
CA MET A 907 -4.29 21.62 -3.02
C MET A 907 -4.72 22.49 -4.21
N ALA A 908 -4.21 22.17 -5.41
CA ALA A 908 -4.62 22.84 -6.63
C ALA A 908 -6.13 22.72 -6.86
N TYR A 909 -6.71 21.54 -6.61
CA TYR A 909 -8.14 21.32 -6.77
C TYR A 909 -8.96 22.10 -5.73
N ALA A 910 -8.50 22.20 -4.47
CA ALA A 910 -9.16 23.01 -3.45
C ALA A 910 -9.22 24.50 -3.83
N LEU A 911 -8.12 25.06 -4.36
CA LEU A 911 -8.07 26.43 -4.90
C LEU A 911 -8.95 26.58 -6.13
N TRP A 912 -8.89 25.61 -7.05
CA TRP A 912 -9.68 25.61 -8.26
C TRP A 912 -11.18 25.60 -7.96
N LEU A 913 -11.62 24.74 -7.03
CA LEU A 913 -13.01 24.66 -6.59
C LEU A 913 -13.46 25.96 -5.93
N ALA A 914 -12.57 26.60 -5.15
CA ALA A 914 -12.84 27.91 -4.56
C ALA A 914 -12.95 29.06 -5.59
N GLY A 915 -12.51 28.83 -6.83
CA GLY A 915 -12.65 29.73 -7.98
C GLY A 915 -11.34 30.33 -8.49
N PHE A 916 -10.17 29.82 -8.10
CA PHE A 916 -8.88 30.24 -8.69
C PHE A 916 -8.60 29.51 -10.01
N ASP A 917 -7.92 30.18 -10.92
CA ASP A 917 -7.13 29.52 -11.97
C ASP A 917 -5.76 29.22 -11.36
N VAL A 918 -5.35 27.95 -11.41
CA VAL A 918 -4.19 27.46 -10.65
C VAL A 918 -3.09 27.06 -11.62
N LYS A 919 -1.88 27.56 -11.38
CA LYS A 919 -0.69 27.26 -12.17
C LYS A 919 0.21 26.25 -11.45
N ASP A 920 0.74 25.26 -12.16
CA ASP A 920 1.77 24.35 -11.66
C ASP A 920 3.16 24.97 -11.83
N VAL A 921 3.88 25.24 -10.74
CA VAL A 921 5.19 25.88 -10.77
C VAL A 921 6.20 25.04 -10.02
N THR A 922 7.15 24.45 -10.74
CA THR A 922 8.29 23.76 -10.11
C THR A 922 9.38 24.76 -9.75
N MET A 923 10.24 24.40 -8.80
CA MET A 923 11.45 25.17 -8.53
C MET A 923 12.33 25.36 -9.77
N THR A 924 12.37 24.37 -10.69
CA THR A 924 13.11 24.50 -11.96
C THR A 924 12.55 25.59 -12.87
N ASP A 925 11.25 25.89 -12.82
CA ASP A 925 10.63 27.01 -13.56
C ASP A 925 11.10 28.36 -13.01
N LEU A 926 11.20 28.48 -11.69
CA LEU A 926 11.70 29.70 -11.03
C LEU A 926 13.22 29.86 -11.22
N GLU A 927 13.99 28.77 -11.13
CA GLU A 927 15.46 28.77 -11.32
C GLU A 927 15.84 29.20 -12.73
N SER A 928 15.12 28.69 -13.74
CA SER A 928 15.35 29.02 -15.14
C SER A 928 14.81 30.41 -15.52
N GLY A 929 13.85 30.95 -14.76
CA GLY A 929 13.15 32.19 -15.06
C GLY A 929 11.99 32.03 -16.06
N ARG A 930 11.51 30.81 -16.29
CA ARG A 930 10.29 30.54 -17.06
C ARG A 930 9.04 31.10 -16.38
N GLU A 931 9.07 31.18 -15.05
CA GLU A 931 8.04 31.79 -14.22
C GLU A 931 8.67 32.80 -13.24
N THR A 932 7.97 33.91 -13.00
CA THR A 932 8.41 35.05 -12.17
C THR A 932 7.41 35.43 -11.07
N LEU A 933 6.22 34.83 -11.08
CA LEU A 933 5.11 35.06 -10.14
C LEU A 933 4.52 36.48 -10.15
N ASP A 934 4.94 37.32 -11.11
CA ASP A 934 4.57 38.74 -11.15
C ASP A 934 3.05 38.94 -11.38
N ASP A 935 2.36 38.01 -12.07
CA ASP A 935 0.92 38.04 -12.32
C ASP A 935 0.09 37.14 -11.37
N ILE A 936 0.73 36.52 -10.39
CA ILE A 936 0.12 35.63 -9.40
C ILE A 936 -0.24 36.43 -8.15
N SER A 937 -1.43 36.22 -7.60
CA SER A 937 -1.90 36.88 -6.36
C SER A 937 -1.83 35.96 -5.14
N MET A 938 -1.77 34.65 -5.34
CA MET A 938 -1.66 33.67 -4.26
C MET A 938 -0.69 32.56 -4.62
N ILE A 939 0.26 32.26 -3.74
CA ILE A 939 1.11 31.06 -3.88
C ILE A 939 0.83 30.08 -2.76
N VAL A 940 0.95 28.79 -3.06
CA VAL A 940 0.86 27.74 -2.05
C VAL A 940 2.08 26.82 -2.13
N PHE A 941 2.76 26.65 -1.01
CA PHE A 941 3.79 25.65 -0.81
C PHE A 941 3.14 24.38 -0.26
N CYS A 942 3.13 23.32 -1.04
CA CYS A 942 2.43 22.08 -0.71
C CYS A 942 3.21 21.17 0.26
N GLY A 943 2.50 20.17 0.80
CA GLY A 943 3.10 19.12 1.62
C GLY A 943 3.86 18.06 0.82
N GLY A 944 4.60 17.23 1.54
CA GLY A 944 5.37 16.10 1.02
C GLY A 944 6.72 15.96 1.71
N PHE A 945 7.70 15.41 0.99
CA PHE A 945 9.03 15.11 1.49
C PHE A 945 10.08 15.69 0.55
N SER A 946 10.13 17.02 0.41
CA SER A 946 11.10 17.64 -0.49
C SER A 946 12.53 17.20 -0.13
N ASN A 947 13.28 16.72 -1.13
CA ASN A 947 14.60 16.11 -0.94
C ASN A 947 14.63 14.93 0.09
N SER A 948 13.53 14.21 0.30
CA SER A 948 13.38 13.15 1.31
C SER A 948 13.66 13.61 2.76
N ASP A 949 13.61 14.92 3.02
CA ASP A 949 13.94 15.54 4.31
C ASP A 949 15.35 15.20 4.86
N VAL A 950 16.30 14.77 4.01
CA VAL A 950 17.61 14.21 4.41
C VAL A 950 18.46 15.17 5.27
N LEU A 951 18.38 16.48 5.04
CA LEU A 951 19.13 17.50 5.81
C LEU A 951 18.28 18.15 6.94
N GLY A 952 17.12 17.56 7.22
CA GLY A 952 16.00 18.16 7.93
C GLY A 952 14.94 18.66 6.95
N SER A 953 13.69 18.62 7.39
CA SER A 953 12.54 18.84 6.50
C SER A 953 12.54 20.22 5.86
N ALA A 954 12.23 20.26 4.56
CA ALA A 954 12.19 21.46 3.71
C ALA A 954 13.50 22.29 3.60
N LYS A 955 14.61 21.90 4.25
CA LYS A 955 15.86 22.70 4.20
C LYS A 955 16.51 22.70 2.81
N GLY A 956 16.44 21.58 2.09
CA GLY A 956 16.89 21.51 0.71
C GLY A 956 16.11 22.48 -0.19
N TRP A 957 14.79 22.51 -0.02
CA TRP A 957 13.90 23.42 -0.74
C TRP A 957 14.13 24.88 -0.36
N ALA A 958 14.33 25.19 0.93
CA ALA A 958 14.72 26.53 1.38
C ALA A 958 16.05 26.96 0.75
N GLY A 959 17.03 26.05 0.68
CA GLY A 959 18.31 26.29 -0.01
C GLY A 959 18.15 26.66 -1.48
N ALA A 960 17.19 26.06 -2.19
CA ALA A 960 16.88 26.39 -3.59
C ALA A 960 16.34 27.83 -3.76
N PHE A 961 15.69 28.39 -2.73
CA PHE A 961 15.31 29.81 -2.70
C PHE A 961 16.44 30.72 -2.24
N ILE A 962 17.20 30.34 -1.21
CA ILE A 962 18.20 31.22 -0.59
C ILE A 962 19.44 31.38 -1.47
N PHE A 963 19.91 30.30 -2.09
CA PHE A 963 21.22 30.26 -2.75
C PHE A 963 21.16 30.44 -4.27
N ASN A 964 19.97 30.44 -4.87
CA ASN A 964 19.78 30.82 -6.28
C ASN A 964 19.24 32.26 -6.34
N GLN A 965 19.98 33.15 -6.99
CA GLN A 965 19.65 34.58 -7.03
C GLN A 965 18.29 34.86 -7.68
N ARG A 966 17.92 34.13 -8.75
CA ARG A 966 16.67 34.37 -9.48
C ARG A 966 15.45 33.96 -8.66
N THR A 967 15.50 32.78 -8.04
CA THR A 967 14.40 32.30 -7.19
C THR A 967 14.22 33.21 -5.97
N LYS A 968 15.33 33.66 -5.36
CA LYS A 968 15.31 34.63 -4.28
C LYS A 968 14.62 35.93 -4.67
N GLU A 969 15.07 36.56 -5.76
CA GLU A 969 14.52 37.83 -6.23
C GLU A 969 13.03 37.72 -6.58
N THR A 970 12.62 36.62 -7.22
CA THR A 970 11.23 36.32 -7.51
C THR A 970 10.38 36.22 -6.23
N LEU A 971 10.86 35.49 -5.23
CA LEU A 971 10.16 35.37 -3.94
C LEU A 971 10.10 36.70 -3.19
N ASP A 972 11.21 37.43 -3.12
CA ASP A 972 11.28 38.73 -2.45
C ASP A 972 10.32 39.75 -3.10
N ARG A 973 10.21 39.78 -4.44
CA ARG A 973 9.23 40.62 -5.16
C ARG A 973 7.79 40.23 -4.82
N PHE A 974 7.49 38.93 -4.76
CA PHE A 974 6.15 38.45 -4.40
C PHE A 974 5.74 38.88 -2.98
N TYR A 975 6.63 38.76 -1.99
CA TYR A 975 6.34 39.14 -0.60
C TYR A 975 6.38 40.66 -0.35
N ALA A 976 7.05 41.44 -1.21
CA ALA A 976 7.04 42.90 -1.14
C ALA A 976 5.69 43.51 -1.58
N ARG A 977 4.91 42.77 -2.37
CA ARG A 977 3.57 43.17 -2.81
C ARG A 977 2.57 43.10 -1.65
N LYS A 978 1.65 44.08 -1.60
CA LYS A 978 0.59 44.17 -0.58
C LYS A 978 -0.70 43.43 -0.98
N ASP A 979 -0.81 43.08 -2.25
CA ASP A 979 -1.93 42.41 -2.89
C ASP A 979 -1.70 40.90 -3.05
N THR A 980 -0.78 40.32 -2.27
CA THR A 980 -0.42 38.89 -2.31
C THR A 980 -0.77 38.13 -1.05
N LEU A 981 -1.15 36.85 -1.22
CA LEU A 981 -1.35 35.85 -0.16
C LEU A 981 -0.38 34.69 -0.32
N SER A 982 -0.05 34.01 0.78
CA SER A 982 0.64 32.71 0.69
C SER A 982 0.15 31.71 1.72
N LEU A 983 0.09 30.44 1.36
CA LEU A 983 -0.19 29.33 2.26
C LEU A 983 0.95 28.31 2.21
N GLY A 984 1.38 27.82 3.36
CA GLY A 984 2.30 26.69 3.49
C GLY A 984 1.64 25.59 4.31
N VAL A 985 1.50 24.40 3.73
CA VAL A 985 0.91 23.23 4.41
C VAL A 985 1.97 22.15 4.60
N CYS A 986 2.09 21.61 5.81
CA CYS A 986 3.04 20.56 6.18
C CYS A 986 4.49 20.89 5.75
N ASN A 987 5.02 20.28 4.68
CA ASN A 987 6.34 20.61 4.14
C ASN A 987 6.47 22.07 3.68
N GLY A 988 5.41 22.64 3.14
CA GLY A 988 5.35 24.07 2.84
C GLY A 988 5.28 24.96 4.09
N CYS A 989 4.69 24.48 5.20
CA CYS A 989 4.76 25.17 6.49
C CYS A 989 6.21 25.20 7.00
N GLN A 990 6.89 24.06 6.97
CA GLN A 990 8.31 23.96 7.33
C GLN A 990 9.17 24.91 6.49
N LEU A 991 8.95 24.96 5.17
CA LEU A 991 9.61 25.89 4.27
C LEU A 991 9.39 27.36 4.68
N MET A 992 8.14 27.77 4.91
CA MET A 992 7.83 29.16 5.25
C MET A 992 8.44 29.59 6.59
N ILE A 993 8.51 28.67 7.56
CA ILE A 993 9.18 28.92 8.84
C ILE A 993 10.69 29.03 8.66
N GLU A 994 11.31 28.13 7.88
CA GLU A 994 12.74 28.14 7.61
C GLU A 994 13.18 29.40 6.85
N LEU A 995 12.38 29.85 5.88
CA LEU A 995 12.60 31.10 5.14
C LEU A 995 12.28 32.36 5.95
N GLY A 996 11.70 32.22 7.15
CA GLY A 996 11.36 33.34 8.03
C GLY A 996 10.23 34.23 7.50
N LEU A 997 9.31 33.68 6.69
CA LEU A 997 8.28 34.43 5.97
C LEU A 997 7.07 34.84 6.83
N ILE A 998 6.88 34.21 7.99
CA ILE A 998 5.72 34.45 8.87
C ILE A 998 5.97 35.60 9.86
N ASN A 999 7.10 35.58 10.57
CA ASN A 999 7.45 36.59 11.57
C ASN A 999 8.86 37.18 11.27
N PRO A 1000 9.02 37.93 10.17
CA PRO A 1000 10.33 38.45 9.76
C PRO A 1000 10.95 39.38 10.81
N ASP A 1001 10.15 40.12 11.57
CA ASP A 1001 10.61 41.08 12.59
C ASP A 1001 11.03 40.44 13.93
N HIS A 1002 10.81 39.13 14.11
CA HIS A 1002 11.23 38.43 15.32
C HIS A 1002 12.75 38.24 15.35
N GLY A 1003 13.40 38.72 16.42
CA GLY A 1003 14.85 38.61 16.61
C GLY A 1003 15.32 37.16 16.84
N LYS A 1004 14.54 36.35 17.56
CA LYS A 1004 14.70 34.89 17.61
C LYS A 1004 13.70 34.24 16.66
N LYS A 1005 14.18 33.42 15.73
CA LYS A 1005 13.33 32.76 14.73
C LYS A 1005 12.61 31.54 15.31
N SER A 1006 11.36 31.37 14.93
CA SER A 1006 10.60 30.13 15.12
C SER A 1006 11.25 28.99 14.36
N ARG A 1007 11.07 27.75 14.82
CA ARG A 1007 11.63 26.55 14.16
C ARG A 1007 10.60 25.43 14.11
N MET A 1008 10.75 24.58 13.11
CA MET A 1008 10.09 23.27 13.07
C MET A 1008 11.08 22.22 13.57
N LEU A 1009 10.68 21.42 14.55
CA LEU A 1009 11.48 20.36 15.15
C LEU A 1009 10.85 18.99 14.88
N LEU A 1010 11.63 17.93 15.12
CA LEU A 1010 11.12 16.56 15.22
C LEU A 1010 9.95 16.48 16.20
N ASN A 1011 8.95 15.67 15.86
CA ASN A 1011 7.87 15.33 16.78
C ASN A 1011 8.45 14.75 18.09
N GLU A 1012 7.81 15.00 19.22
CA GLU A 1012 8.22 14.41 20.50
C GLU A 1012 8.24 12.87 20.50
N SER A 1013 7.47 12.21 19.62
CA SER A 1013 7.50 10.75 19.48
C SER A 1013 8.74 10.22 18.75
N HIS A 1014 9.55 11.08 18.10
CA HIS A 1014 10.63 10.69 17.18
C HIS A 1014 10.19 9.77 16.04
N LYS A 1015 8.88 9.79 15.74
CA LYS A 1015 8.21 8.95 14.77
C LYS A 1015 7.38 9.84 13.84
N PHE A 1016 7.23 9.41 12.58
CA PHE A 1016 6.22 9.98 11.69
C PHE A 1016 4.83 9.73 12.27
N GLU A 1017 4.00 10.75 12.33
CA GLU A 1017 2.64 10.66 12.84
C GLU A 1017 1.66 10.93 11.71
N SER A 1018 0.71 10.02 11.53
CA SER A 1018 -0.40 10.16 10.59
C SER A 1018 -1.73 9.83 11.26
N ALA A 1019 -2.58 10.84 11.36
CA ALA A 1019 -3.85 10.77 12.06
C ALA A 1019 -4.88 11.74 11.49
N PHE A 1020 -6.16 11.41 11.68
CA PHE A 1020 -7.24 12.36 11.55
C PHE A 1020 -7.62 12.84 12.96
N LEU A 1021 -7.42 14.12 13.26
CA LEU A 1021 -7.52 14.65 14.62
C LEU A 1021 -8.32 15.97 14.65
N GLY A 1022 -8.71 16.39 15.85
CA GLY A 1022 -9.45 17.63 16.05
C GLY A 1022 -8.55 18.86 16.07
N VAL A 1023 -8.87 19.87 15.25
CA VAL A 1023 -8.23 21.19 15.21
C VAL A 1023 -9.24 22.27 15.61
N SER A 1024 -8.87 23.12 16.57
CA SER A 1024 -9.63 24.28 17.01
C SER A 1024 -9.11 25.54 16.32
N ILE A 1025 -10.02 26.37 15.81
CA ILE A 1025 -9.68 27.67 15.18
C ILE A 1025 -9.95 28.78 16.21
N PRO A 1026 -8.94 29.36 16.87
CA PRO A 1026 -9.13 30.46 17.81
C PRO A 1026 -9.53 31.76 17.10
N GLN A 1027 -9.83 32.80 17.87
CA GLN A 1027 -9.90 34.16 17.34
C GLN A 1027 -8.56 34.54 16.74
N ASN A 1028 -8.56 35.00 15.49
CA ASN A 1028 -7.36 35.32 14.74
C ASN A 1028 -7.63 36.42 13.71
N GLU A 1029 -6.57 37.01 13.19
CA GLU A 1029 -6.64 38.09 12.18
C GLU A 1029 -6.21 37.62 10.78
N SER A 1030 -6.22 36.30 10.52
CA SER A 1030 -5.88 35.77 9.20
C SER A 1030 -7.03 35.98 8.21
N ILE A 1031 -6.68 36.41 6.99
CA ILE A 1031 -7.65 36.56 5.90
C ILE A 1031 -8.37 35.23 5.61
N MET A 1032 -7.64 34.12 5.62
CA MET A 1032 -8.21 32.81 5.31
C MET A 1032 -9.06 32.25 6.46
N PHE A 1033 -8.62 32.40 7.71
CA PHE A 1033 -9.18 31.63 8.85
C PHE A 1033 -10.05 32.44 9.82
N LYS A 1034 -10.13 33.77 9.70
CA LYS A 1034 -10.89 34.61 10.63
C LYS A 1034 -12.38 34.26 10.69
N SER A 1035 -13.01 33.93 9.57
CA SER A 1035 -14.43 33.55 9.56
C SER A 1035 -14.70 32.17 10.18
N LEU A 1036 -13.67 31.33 10.31
CA LEU A 1036 -13.75 30.02 10.94
C LEU A 1036 -13.51 30.06 12.47
N SER A 1037 -13.22 31.23 13.04
CA SER A 1037 -12.96 31.36 14.48
C SER A 1037 -14.11 30.80 15.33
N GLY A 1038 -13.75 29.96 16.30
CA GLY A 1038 -14.67 29.25 17.18
C GLY A 1038 -15.08 27.85 16.68
N CYS A 1039 -14.68 27.47 15.46
CA CYS A 1039 -14.88 26.11 14.95
C CYS A 1039 -13.94 25.09 15.62
N ARG A 1040 -14.41 23.85 15.70
CA ARG A 1040 -13.61 22.64 15.95
C ARG A 1040 -13.88 21.66 14.83
N LEU A 1041 -12.87 21.36 14.04
CA LEU A 1041 -12.97 20.60 12.80
C LEU A 1041 -11.99 19.44 12.82
N GLY A 1042 -12.26 18.38 12.06
CA GLY A 1042 -11.30 17.30 11.85
C GLY A 1042 -10.33 17.65 10.70
N ALA A 1043 -9.04 17.36 10.87
CA ALA A 1043 -8.05 17.51 9.81
C ALA A 1043 -7.04 16.36 9.84
N TRP A 1044 -6.47 16.07 8.67
CA TRP A 1044 -5.37 15.14 8.54
C TRP A 1044 -4.05 15.77 8.96
N VAL A 1045 -3.22 15.00 9.66
CA VAL A 1045 -1.80 15.29 9.88
C VAL A 1045 -0.99 14.12 9.33
N ALA A 1046 0.19 14.40 8.78
CA ALA A 1046 1.10 13.43 8.19
C ALA A 1046 2.53 14.00 8.18
N HIS A 1047 3.25 13.92 9.30
CA HIS A 1047 4.60 14.51 9.41
C HIS A 1047 5.47 13.87 10.49
N GLY A 1048 6.80 13.89 10.30
CA GLY A 1048 7.81 13.54 11.33
C GLY A 1048 8.44 14.74 12.03
N GLU A 1049 8.38 15.92 11.40
CA GLU A 1049 9.00 17.18 11.87
C GLU A 1049 7.98 18.33 11.95
N GLY A 1050 6.87 18.11 12.65
CA GLY A 1050 5.76 19.07 12.72
C GLY A 1050 5.73 19.96 13.96
N ARG A 1051 6.73 19.86 14.84
CA ARG A 1051 6.68 20.54 16.15
C ARG A 1051 7.06 22.02 16.01
N PHE A 1052 6.11 22.92 16.28
CA PHE A 1052 6.40 24.35 16.41
C PHE A 1052 7.20 24.60 17.70
N SER A 1053 8.40 25.17 17.54
CA SER A 1053 9.18 25.76 18.62
C SER A 1053 9.17 27.27 18.51
N LEU A 1054 8.53 27.92 19.49
CA LEU A 1054 8.19 29.33 19.49
C LEU A 1054 8.92 30.06 20.64
N PRO A 1055 9.95 30.86 20.36
CA PRO A 1055 10.81 31.45 21.41
C PRO A 1055 10.20 32.60 22.22
N TYR A 1056 9.00 33.06 21.88
CA TYR A 1056 8.30 34.14 22.57
C TYR A 1056 6.98 33.64 23.17
N ALA A 1057 6.33 34.46 24.01
CA ALA A 1057 5.01 34.16 24.54
C ALA A 1057 3.94 34.10 23.42
N GLU A 1058 2.85 33.36 23.66
CA GLU A 1058 1.82 33.07 22.64
C GLU A 1058 1.25 34.34 22.00
N GLU A 1059 1.05 35.41 22.78
CA GLU A 1059 0.42 36.66 22.33
C GLU A 1059 1.25 37.41 21.27
N ARG A 1060 2.51 37.01 21.09
CA ARG A 1060 3.40 37.52 20.03
C ARG A 1060 3.18 36.85 18.69
N TYR A 1061 2.30 35.86 18.60
CA TYR A 1061 2.00 35.10 17.40
C TYR A 1061 0.52 35.23 17.02
N ASN A 1062 0.24 35.38 15.73
CA ASN A 1062 -1.12 35.28 15.19
C ASN A 1062 -1.46 33.79 15.02
N VAL A 1063 -1.87 33.13 16.10
CA VAL A 1063 -2.22 31.70 16.10
C VAL A 1063 -3.55 31.50 15.38
N ILE A 1064 -3.55 30.72 14.30
CA ILE A 1064 -4.77 30.46 13.49
C ILE A 1064 -5.37 29.08 13.72
N ALA A 1065 -4.60 28.15 14.27
CA ALA A 1065 -5.06 26.78 14.52
C ALA A 1065 -4.32 26.18 15.72
N LYS A 1066 -5.05 25.40 16.53
CA LYS A 1066 -4.50 24.61 17.64
C LYS A 1066 -5.04 23.19 17.62
N TYR A 1067 -4.24 22.23 18.06
CA TYR A 1067 -4.74 20.90 18.37
C TYR A 1067 -5.80 21.01 19.49
N THR A 1068 -6.95 20.36 19.30
CA THR A 1068 -8.11 20.53 20.20
C THR A 1068 -7.83 20.03 21.61
N TYR A 1069 -7.05 18.96 21.72
CA TYR A 1069 -6.52 18.45 22.97
C TYR A 1069 -4.99 18.61 22.96
N GLY A 1070 -4.41 18.95 24.12
CA GLY A 1070 -2.97 19.17 24.24
C GLY A 1070 -2.15 17.90 24.46
N ASP A 1071 -2.79 16.79 24.85
CA ASP A 1071 -2.13 15.53 25.12
C ASP A 1071 -1.88 14.70 23.84
N TYR A 1072 -0.79 13.95 23.82
CA TYR A 1072 -0.52 12.96 22.78
C TYR A 1072 -1.55 11.81 22.84
N PRO A 1073 -2.10 11.34 21.71
CA PRO A 1073 -1.69 11.63 20.32
C PRO A 1073 -2.50 12.74 19.63
N ALA A 1074 -3.45 13.39 20.31
CA ALA A 1074 -4.27 14.44 19.72
C ALA A 1074 -3.48 15.74 19.44
N ASN A 1075 -2.47 16.04 20.26
CA ASN A 1075 -1.32 16.83 19.84
C ASN A 1075 -0.21 15.84 19.41
N PRO A 1076 -0.01 15.60 18.10
CA PRO A 1076 0.84 14.53 17.62
C PRO A 1076 2.34 14.85 17.76
N ASN A 1077 2.71 16.11 17.97
CA ASN A 1077 4.11 16.56 17.83
C ASN A 1077 4.67 17.32 19.02
N GLY A 1078 3.85 17.71 20.00
CA GLY A 1078 4.30 18.44 21.20
C GLY A 1078 4.61 19.92 20.93
N SER A 1079 3.91 20.53 19.98
CA SER A 1079 4.08 21.96 19.64
C SER A 1079 3.79 22.88 20.82
N ASP A 1080 4.57 23.95 20.93
CA ASP A 1080 4.35 25.02 21.93
C ASP A 1080 2.91 25.57 21.80
N TYR A 1081 2.25 25.76 22.95
CA TYR A 1081 0.86 26.24 23.06
C TYR A 1081 -0.18 25.40 22.29
N ASN A 1082 0.17 24.15 21.93
CA ASN A 1082 -0.62 23.26 21.07
C ASN A 1082 -0.87 23.85 19.66
N VAL A 1083 0.00 24.74 19.19
CA VAL A 1083 -0.13 25.37 17.88
C VAL A 1083 -0.09 24.32 16.77
N ALA A 1084 -1.04 24.43 15.84
CA ALA A 1084 -1.09 23.66 14.60
C ALA A 1084 -0.90 24.56 13.37
N GLY A 1085 -1.00 25.89 13.52
CA GLY A 1085 -0.68 26.86 12.48
C GLY A 1085 -0.64 28.30 12.99
N ILE A 1086 0.12 29.14 12.27
CA ILE A 1086 0.30 30.56 12.55
C ILE A 1086 0.20 31.39 11.26
N ALA A 1087 -0.11 32.68 11.41
CA ALA A 1087 -0.11 33.64 10.31
C ALA A 1087 0.86 34.80 10.56
N SER A 1088 1.17 35.54 9.49
CA SER A 1088 1.86 36.82 9.57
C SER A 1088 1.04 37.84 10.37
N ALA A 1089 1.71 38.91 10.83
CA ALA A 1089 1.07 39.96 11.62
C ALA A 1089 -0.07 40.66 10.87
N ASP A 1090 0.03 40.76 9.54
CA ASP A 1090 -0.99 41.31 8.66
C ASP A 1090 -2.02 40.28 8.16
N GLY A 1091 -1.89 39.01 8.59
CA GLY A 1091 -2.84 37.93 8.30
C GLY A 1091 -2.81 37.35 6.88
N ARG A 1092 -1.90 37.82 6.00
CA ARG A 1092 -1.82 37.42 4.57
C ARG A 1092 -1.09 36.11 4.31
N HIS A 1093 -0.15 35.74 5.17
CA HIS A 1093 0.73 34.60 4.99
C HIS A 1093 0.49 33.58 6.09
N VAL A 1094 0.09 32.36 5.74
CA VAL A 1094 -0.29 31.30 6.69
C VAL A 1094 0.65 30.11 6.55
N ALA A 1095 1.14 29.59 7.68
CA ALA A 1095 1.87 28.33 7.77
C ALA A 1095 1.16 27.39 8.75
N MET A 1096 0.77 26.19 8.29
CA MET A 1096 0.07 25.21 9.11
C MET A 1096 0.51 23.76 8.83
N MET A 1097 0.53 22.92 9.86
CA MET A 1097 0.90 21.50 9.71
C MET A 1097 -0.24 20.60 9.24
N PRO A 1098 -1.49 20.75 9.71
CA PRO A 1098 -2.60 19.94 9.21
C PRO A 1098 -2.92 20.22 7.74
N HIS A 1099 -3.52 19.24 7.07
CA HIS A 1099 -3.88 19.26 5.65
C HIS A 1099 -5.40 19.53 5.44
N PRO A 1100 -5.86 20.80 5.41
CA PRO A 1100 -7.27 21.12 5.15
C PRO A 1100 -7.71 20.75 3.72
N GLU A 1101 -6.80 20.76 2.75
CA GLU A 1101 -7.04 20.40 1.35
C GLU A 1101 -7.40 18.92 1.16
N ARG A 1102 -6.98 18.06 2.11
CA ARG A 1102 -7.33 16.64 2.16
C ARG A 1102 -8.62 16.38 2.94
N ALA A 1103 -9.37 17.42 3.30
CA ALA A 1103 -10.59 17.33 4.10
C ALA A 1103 -11.67 18.32 3.67
N ILE A 1104 -11.65 18.83 2.43
CA ILE A 1104 -12.67 19.76 1.91
C ILE A 1104 -14.02 19.09 1.64
N PHE A 1105 -14.05 17.75 1.56
CA PHE A 1105 -15.27 16.97 1.42
C PHE A 1105 -15.48 16.00 2.60
N PRO A 1106 -16.74 15.74 3.01
CA PRO A 1106 -17.02 14.80 4.09
C PRO A 1106 -16.46 13.39 3.86
N TRP A 1107 -16.46 12.91 2.60
CA TRP A 1107 -15.95 11.57 2.27
C TRP A 1107 -14.42 11.46 2.38
N GLN A 1108 -13.68 12.58 2.38
CA GLN A 1108 -12.23 12.57 2.61
C GLN A 1108 -11.88 12.50 4.10
N CYS A 1109 -12.82 12.78 5.00
CA CYS A 1109 -12.57 12.82 6.43
C CYS A 1109 -12.47 11.40 7.02
N GLY A 1110 -11.49 11.18 7.90
CA GLY A 1110 -11.38 9.93 8.67
C GLY A 1110 -12.59 9.69 9.59
N PHE A 1111 -13.30 10.75 9.96
CA PHE A 1111 -14.61 10.71 10.61
C PHE A 1111 -15.37 12.01 10.34
N TYR A 1112 -16.68 11.91 10.11
CA TYR A 1112 -17.58 13.05 9.95
C TYR A 1112 -18.90 12.79 10.69
N PRO A 1113 -19.52 13.80 11.33
CA PRO A 1113 -20.75 13.61 12.09
C PRO A 1113 -21.88 12.98 11.27
N VAL A 1114 -22.54 11.97 11.85
CA VAL A 1114 -23.54 11.13 11.16
C VAL A 1114 -24.75 11.94 10.69
N ASP A 1115 -25.20 12.90 11.50
CA ASP A 1115 -26.29 13.83 11.21
C ASP A 1115 -25.97 14.82 10.08
N ARG A 1116 -24.70 14.89 9.65
CA ARG A 1116 -24.20 15.78 8.60
C ARG A 1116 -23.71 15.06 7.34
N LYS A 1117 -23.94 13.74 7.20
CA LYS A 1117 -23.55 12.96 6.01
C LYS A 1117 -24.05 13.52 4.66
N GLY A 1118 -25.08 14.38 4.66
CA GLY A 1118 -25.61 15.06 3.47
C GLY A 1118 -24.95 16.39 3.09
N ASP A 1119 -23.90 16.80 3.82
CA ASP A 1119 -23.06 17.93 3.45
C ASP A 1119 -22.31 17.62 2.14
N GLN A 1120 -22.16 18.64 1.30
CA GLN A 1120 -21.43 18.57 0.02
C GLN A 1120 -19.97 18.97 0.18
N VAL A 1121 -19.65 19.80 1.16
CA VAL A 1121 -18.32 20.32 1.49
C VAL A 1121 -18.21 20.44 3.00
N THR A 1122 -17.00 20.40 3.54
CA THR A 1122 -16.71 20.73 4.95
C THR A 1122 -16.42 22.23 5.08
N PRO A 1123 -16.35 22.78 6.31
CA PRO A 1123 -16.00 24.19 6.50
C PRO A 1123 -14.60 24.58 6.01
N TRP A 1124 -13.68 23.62 5.80
CA TRP A 1124 -12.33 23.93 5.33
C TRP A 1124 -12.32 24.66 3.98
N ILE A 1125 -13.32 24.43 3.12
CA ILE A 1125 -13.44 25.12 1.83
C ILE A 1125 -13.55 26.65 1.97
N GLU A 1126 -14.10 27.13 3.10
CA GLU A 1126 -14.31 28.55 3.35
C GLU A 1126 -12.98 29.32 3.41
N ALA A 1127 -11.91 28.70 3.88
CA ALA A 1127 -10.59 29.33 3.94
C ALA A 1127 -10.06 29.70 2.54
N PHE A 1128 -10.26 28.82 1.56
CA PHE A 1128 -9.88 29.06 0.17
C PHE A 1128 -10.80 30.07 -0.50
N VAL A 1129 -12.09 30.06 -0.17
CA VAL A 1129 -13.07 31.06 -0.65
C VAL A 1129 -12.75 32.46 -0.12
N ASN A 1130 -12.33 32.56 1.15
CA ASN A 1130 -11.90 33.81 1.75
C ASN A 1130 -10.66 34.37 1.04
N ALA A 1131 -9.69 33.51 0.70
CA ALA A 1131 -8.53 33.90 -0.10
C ALA A 1131 -8.95 34.48 -1.46
N ARG A 1132 -9.85 33.80 -2.20
CA ARG A 1132 -10.35 34.30 -3.49
C ARG A 1132 -11.00 35.67 -3.35
N LYS A 1133 -11.96 35.80 -2.41
CA LYS A 1133 -12.70 37.05 -2.19
C LYS A 1133 -11.78 38.21 -1.84
N TRP A 1134 -10.73 37.94 -1.05
CA TRP A 1134 -9.74 38.96 -0.73
C TRP A 1134 -8.97 39.40 -1.97
N VAL A 1135 -8.46 38.46 -2.78
CA VAL A 1135 -7.74 38.78 -4.03
C VAL A 1135 -8.62 39.60 -4.98
N GLU A 1136 -9.89 39.24 -5.12
CA GLU A 1136 -10.85 39.99 -5.94
C GLU A 1136 -11.06 41.42 -5.43
N SER A 1137 -11.00 41.65 -4.11
CA SER A 1137 -11.13 42.98 -3.52
C SER A 1137 -9.89 43.88 -3.68
N GLN A 1138 -8.75 43.30 -4.10
CA GLN A 1138 -7.51 44.06 -4.37
C GLN A 1138 -7.38 44.50 -5.83
N LYS A 1139 -8.26 44.00 -6.71
CA LYS A 1139 -8.38 44.41 -8.12
C LYS A 1139 -9.37 45.57 -8.23
#